data_AF-A0A1B6DTR6-F1
#
_entry.id   AF-A0A1B6DTR6-F1
#
_cell.length_a   1.000
_cell.length_b   1.000
_cell.length_c   1.000
_cell.angle_alpha   90.00
_cell.angle_beta   90.00
_cell.angle_gamma   90.00
#
_symmetry.space_group_name_H-M   'P 1'
#
loop_
_entity.id
_entity.type
_entity.pdbx_description
1 polymer ?
#
loop_
_entity_poly.entity_id
_entity_poly.type
_entity_poly.pdbx_seq_one_letter_code
_entity_poly.pdbx_strand_id
1 'polypeptide(L)'
;KLTVGHLALIASNMRVCTLLVLCVCVCVCNGYARRHDPPAVVAEDFGKGAQAAECQFGKTLKELGSTWFADLGPPFGVMYCIRCECIPFHKKRRVVAKVHCRNIKHECPKPSCDEPVLYPGRCCKVCPGDVNSPDIVEDPTPIMNTDEERNLKHFGAVLVSQPIVDSIEQPSSQPLTHDGNPNYKATGRFTFHRRNLYFSFYTSSVRPRGVQFIDLKGNILEEQVLIPESQYQNQTGKVCGVWRRIPRDYRRLIRDEKLQVSLLWERAELSITGQLYRYRTLSTELYSALLNGPSPLAAGTAIVSVYTQAPSIHLTLIFTGLFDSETLSDSPVTVKLQTSNSKERIVIEEIVRVEKPSQNINVIEVRSAVSSSDLNQMSRQHLVVSISTKTGEYISGTIITRVACELFQCPLAPPSDSPDFSSTTTSGMAWMYVDREGALRYHINLNEIDQPDMLGLVVERRLVELEDLTPTFYNGWANGTIDQINTRHLEQLYSGELAVNVATTESRSLVRGKLMSRPVADARDAASPSLLVRPDTSKPASQIGMIWAAVDVECNLHYEVVLSNSILEDHTLELYLEDIPILAPGAPLTRKLIDEFTAPTTEGFVLSLPPHELSRLSNGIVYFDIRDTSTAKTILKANWKEMSVPTSCLPHYSDNNVPPINFNSDTNTPEQTSCYHGESFHEEGTQWVSTVETCTMCNCRHGRVKCDSVLCPQLHCTNPILRSGQCCSTCDKCALNFSDATTESSGNMSQGCYLAGQHYALGSTWHPYLPPNGFDTCA
;
A
#
# COMPACT_ATOMS: atom_id res chain seq x y z
N LYS A 1 25.20 23.43 82.37
CA LYS A 1 26.51 23.84 81.83
C LYS A 1 27.18 22.59 81.24
N LEU A 2 27.42 22.64 79.93
CA LEU A 2 28.27 21.80 79.08
C LEU A 2 28.75 20.44 79.63
N THR A 3 28.30 19.33 79.04
CA THR A 3 29.04 18.56 78.00
C THR A 3 28.36 17.21 77.76
N VAL A 4 27.33 17.17 76.91
CA VAL A 4 26.78 15.93 76.31
C VAL A 4 26.85 16.03 74.78
N GLY A 5 27.93 16.63 74.27
CA GLY A 5 28.15 16.91 72.84
C GLY A 5 29.08 15.94 72.12
N HIS A 6 29.69 14.96 72.82
CA HIS A 6 30.73 14.10 72.23
C HIS A 6 30.34 12.63 72.03
N LEU A 7 29.17 12.17 72.50
CA LEU A 7 28.71 10.79 72.27
C LEU A 7 27.76 10.61 71.07
N ALA A 8 27.17 11.68 70.54
CA ALA A 8 26.27 11.60 69.39
C ALA A 8 26.98 11.55 68.02
N LEU A 9 28.23 12.02 67.92
CA LEU A 9 28.98 12.03 66.65
C LEU A 9 29.62 10.67 66.30
N ILE A 10 29.90 9.83 67.30
CA ILE A 10 30.55 8.52 67.08
C ILE A 10 29.53 7.47 66.58
N ALA A 11 28.26 7.57 67.00
CA ALA A 11 27.21 6.63 66.59
C ALA A 11 26.70 6.85 65.15
N SER A 12 26.82 8.08 64.60
CA SER A 12 26.39 8.40 63.24
C SER A 12 27.42 7.95 62.18
N ASN A 13 28.72 8.11 62.46
CA ASN A 13 29.79 7.69 61.53
C ASN A 13 29.97 6.17 61.44
N MET A 14 29.63 5.41 62.49
CA MET A 14 29.71 3.95 62.47
C MET A 14 28.65 3.32 61.57
N ARG A 15 27.45 3.92 61.45
CA ARG A 15 26.37 3.42 60.59
C ARG A 15 26.63 3.68 59.10
N VAL A 16 27.27 4.80 58.76
CA VAL A 16 27.62 5.15 57.38
C VAL A 16 28.76 4.28 56.85
N CYS A 17 29.75 3.94 57.68
CA CYS A 17 30.82 2.99 57.28
C CYS A 17 30.31 1.55 57.08
N THR A 18 29.40 1.04 57.91
CA THR A 18 28.82 -0.31 57.71
C THR A 18 27.96 -0.43 56.45
N LEU A 19 27.28 0.64 56.04
CA LEU A 19 26.46 0.64 54.81
C LEU A 19 27.34 0.72 53.53
N LEU A 20 28.46 1.43 53.57
CA LEU A 20 29.41 1.48 52.46
C LEU A 20 30.19 0.17 52.28
N VAL A 21 30.58 -0.51 53.37
CA VAL A 21 31.28 -1.81 53.28
C VAL A 21 30.35 -2.94 52.80
N LEU A 22 29.06 -2.91 53.18
CA LEU A 22 28.07 -3.87 52.66
C LEU A 22 27.74 -3.66 51.17
N CYS A 23 27.69 -2.41 50.68
CA CYS A 23 27.52 -2.14 49.25
C CYS A 23 28.74 -2.58 48.42
N VAL A 24 29.97 -2.42 48.93
CA VAL A 24 31.18 -2.82 48.19
C VAL A 24 31.38 -4.34 48.21
N CYS A 25 31.02 -5.07 49.28
CA CYS A 25 31.10 -6.53 49.30
C CYS A 25 30.03 -7.23 48.44
N VAL A 26 28.85 -6.63 48.24
CA VAL A 26 27.83 -7.19 47.33
C VAL A 26 28.20 -6.97 45.86
N CYS A 27 29.01 -5.95 45.55
CA CYS A 27 29.48 -5.69 44.18
C CYS A 27 30.71 -6.51 43.75
N VAL A 28 31.42 -7.20 44.67
CA VAL A 28 32.69 -7.90 44.35
C VAL A 28 32.58 -9.44 44.38
N CYS A 29 31.49 -10.02 44.90
CA CYS A 29 31.38 -11.48 45.10
C CYS A 29 30.47 -12.25 44.11
N ASN A 30 30.11 -11.70 42.95
CA ASN A 30 29.43 -12.46 41.90
C ASN A 30 30.15 -12.43 40.55
N GLY A 31 31.49 -12.50 40.60
CA GLY A 31 32.30 -12.99 39.49
C GLY A 31 32.48 -14.50 39.57
N TYR A 32 32.21 -15.18 38.45
CA TYR A 32 32.48 -16.60 38.15
C TYR A 32 31.52 -17.68 38.70
N ALA A 33 30.37 -17.81 38.02
CA ALA A 33 29.76 -19.12 37.75
C ALA A 33 29.30 -19.18 36.29
N ARG A 34 30.15 -19.72 35.40
CA ARG A 34 29.80 -20.01 34.00
C ARG A 34 28.80 -21.18 33.97
N ARG A 35 27.55 -20.90 33.63
CA ARG A 35 26.69 -21.84 32.90
C ARG A 35 26.38 -21.19 31.55
N HIS A 36 26.70 -21.90 30.48
CA HIS A 36 26.43 -21.48 29.11
C HIS A 36 24.91 -21.48 28.88
N ASP A 37 24.31 -20.31 28.86
CA ASP A 37 23.02 -20.09 28.20
C ASP A 37 23.25 -20.06 26.68
N PRO A 38 22.33 -20.61 25.86
CA PRO A 38 22.45 -20.55 24.41
C PRO A 38 22.31 -19.10 23.93
N PRO A 39 22.93 -18.73 22.79
CA PRO A 39 23.04 -17.33 22.40
C PRO A 39 21.65 -16.77 22.07
N ALA A 40 21.23 -15.76 22.83
CA ALA A 40 20.17 -14.85 22.43
C ALA A 40 20.66 -14.11 21.18
N VAL A 41 20.07 -14.44 20.03
CA VAL A 41 20.27 -13.67 18.80
C VAL A 41 19.79 -12.25 19.08
N VAL A 42 20.71 -11.31 18.86
CA VAL A 42 20.55 -9.87 19.03
C VAL A 42 19.30 -9.42 18.27
N ALA A 43 18.30 -8.96 19.00
CA ALA A 43 17.25 -8.12 18.43
C ALA A 43 17.88 -6.73 18.26
N GLU A 44 18.24 -6.38 17.03
CA GLU A 44 18.65 -5.02 16.71
C GLU A 44 17.50 -4.04 16.99
N ASP A 45 17.86 -2.93 17.63
CA ASP A 45 17.00 -1.80 17.94
C ASP A 45 16.43 -1.17 16.66
N PHE A 46 15.15 -1.45 16.36
CA PHE A 46 14.36 -0.64 15.42
C PHE A 46 13.49 0.34 16.22
N GLY A 47 13.94 1.59 16.23
CA GLY A 47 13.22 2.71 16.81
C GLY A 47 12.01 3.14 15.97
N LYS A 48 10.86 3.23 16.66
CA LYS A 48 9.66 4.05 16.34
C LYS A 48 8.80 3.62 15.15
N GLY A 49 7.95 2.63 15.41
CA GLY A 49 6.63 2.44 14.81
C GLY A 49 5.74 1.75 15.84
N ALA A 50 4.44 2.06 15.87
CA ALA A 50 3.50 1.39 16.75
C ALA A 50 3.61 -0.14 16.55
N GLN A 51 4.16 -0.88 17.53
CA GLN A 51 4.19 -2.34 17.43
C GLN A 51 2.74 -2.84 17.38
N ALA A 52 2.34 -3.24 16.18
CA ALA A 52 1.00 -3.71 15.84
C ALA A 52 0.66 -5.00 16.58
N ALA A 53 -0.59 -5.43 16.45
CA ALA A 53 -1.09 -6.73 16.89
C ALA A 53 -0.52 -7.91 16.06
N GLU A 54 0.77 -7.88 15.68
CA GLU A 54 1.44 -8.87 14.85
C GLU A 54 2.87 -9.15 15.33
N CYS A 55 3.28 -10.42 15.30
CA CYS A 55 4.63 -10.81 15.65
C CYS A 55 5.53 -10.84 14.43
N GLN A 56 6.70 -10.20 14.50
CA GLN A 56 7.75 -10.37 13.50
C GLN A 56 8.73 -11.46 13.93
N PHE A 57 8.96 -12.45 13.08
CA PHE A 57 9.99 -13.46 13.26
C PHE A 57 10.80 -13.62 11.97
N GLY A 58 12.06 -13.20 12.00
CA GLY A 58 12.88 -13.02 10.80
C GLY A 58 12.25 -11.98 9.85
N LYS A 59 12.10 -12.34 8.57
CA LYS A 59 11.43 -11.52 7.54
C LYS A 59 9.93 -11.78 7.42
N THR A 60 9.36 -12.63 8.27
CA THR A 60 7.95 -13.03 8.19
C THR A 60 7.13 -12.43 9.33
N LEU A 61 5.94 -11.94 9.00
CA LEU A 61 4.94 -11.56 9.98
C LEU A 61 4.04 -12.75 10.32
N LYS A 62 3.68 -12.85 11.60
CA LYS A 62 2.89 -13.93 12.18
C LYS A 62 1.70 -13.32 12.92
N GLU A 63 0.51 -13.84 12.61
CA GLU A 63 -0.75 -13.41 13.23
C GLU A 63 -0.77 -13.77 14.72
N LEU A 64 -1.43 -12.98 15.56
CA LEU A 64 -1.71 -13.34 16.95
C LEU A 64 -2.46 -14.68 17.04
N GLY A 65 -2.00 -15.54 17.95
CA GLY A 65 -2.47 -16.91 18.16
C GLY A 65 -1.95 -17.92 17.14
N SER A 66 -1.15 -17.51 16.14
CA SER A 66 -0.52 -18.46 15.22
C SER A 66 0.65 -19.19 15.88
N THR A 67 0.87 -20.44 15.46
CA THR A 67 2.00 -21.25 15.91
C THR A 67 2.80 -21.77 14.72
N TRP A 68 4.12 -21.87 14.87
CA TRP A 68 5.04 -22.32 13.82
C TRP A 68 6.31 -22.93 14.43
N PHE A 69 7.08 -23.67 13.62
CA PHE A 69 8.43 -24.08 14.00
C PHE A 69 9.43 -22.98 13.67
N ALA A 70 10.37 -22.71 14.57
CA ALA A 70 11.35 -21.66 14.38
C ALA A 70 12.23 -21.93 13.15
N ASP A 71 12.19 -21.05 12.16
CA ASP A 71 13.12 -21.06 11.03
C ASP A 71 14.18 -19.98 11.25
N LEU A 72 15.42 -20.40 11.52
CA LEU A 72 16.52 -19.49 11.79
C LEU A 72 17.25 -19.07 10.51
N GLY A 73 16.79 -19.52 9.34
CA GLY A 73 17.41 -19.26 8.06
C GLY A 73 18.75 -19.98 7.88
N PRO A 74 19.38 -19.88 6.70
CA PRO A 74 20.68 -20.50 6.43
C PRO A 74 21.76 -19.97 7.38
N PRO A 75 22.63 -20.83 7.96
CA PRO A 75 22.80 -22.27 7.65
C PRO A 75 21.94 -23.22 8.51
N PHE A 76 21.18 -22.73 9.48
CA PHE A 76 20.51 -23.55 10.49
C PHE A 76 19.18 -24.15 10.02
N GLY A 77 18.43 -23.42 9.21
CA GLY A 77 17.12 -23.85 8.70
C GLY A 77 16.05 -23.99 9.79
N VAL A 78 15.09 -24.89 9.56
CA VAL A 78 13.92 -25.08 10.42
C VAL A 78 14.23 -25.99 11.62
N MET A 79 14.00 -25.46 12.82
CA MET A 79 14.14 -26.15 14.09
C MET A 79 12.80 -26.76 14.52
N TYR A 80 12.50 -27.97 14.04
CA TYR A 80 11.21 -28.64 14.29
C TYR A 80 10.88 -28.91 15.78
N CYS A 81 11.87 -28.88 16.69
CA CYS A 81 11.63 -28.99 18.13
C CYS A 81 11.44 -27.67 18.87
N ILE A 82 11.58 -26.54 18.19
CA ILE A 82 11.33 -25.21 18.76
C ILE A 82 10.01 -24.72 18.19
N ARG A 83 8.97 -24.76 19.01
CA ARG A 83 7.64 -24.27 18.65
C ARG A 83 7.49 -22.84 19.14
N CYS A 84 7.20 -21.95 18.21
CA CYS A 84 6.92 -20.55 18.48
C CYS A 84 5.41 -20.28 18.37
N GLU A 85 4.93 -19.39 19.23
CA GLU A 85 3.58 -18.88 19.24
C GLU A 85 3.62 -17.35 19.30
N CYS A 86 2.72 -16.69 18.58
CA CYS A 86 2.53 -15.25 18.72
C CYS A 86 1.46 -14.95 19.76
N ILE A 87 1.87 -14.46 20.94
CA ILE A 87 0.96 -14.22 22.07
C ILE A 87 0.68 -12.72 22.27
N PRO A 88 -0.53 -12.34 22.71
CA PRO A 88 -0.83 -10.96 23.09
C PRO A 88 -0.15 -10.62 24.41
N PHE A 89 0.48 -9.44 24.47
CA PHE A 89 1.17 -8.90 25.63
C PHE A 89 0.68 -7.47 25.90
N HIS A 90 0.19 -7.22 27.11
CA HIS A 90 -0.33 -5.90 27.47
C HIS A 90 0.80 -4.96 27.88
N LYS A 91 0.98 -3.85 27.14
CA LYS A 91 1.86 -2.75 27.50
C LYS A 91 0.99 -1.53 27.80
N LYS A 92 0.70 -1.30 29.08
CA LYS A 92 -0.32 -0.33 29.55
C LYS A 92 -1.71 -0.71 29.00
N ARG A 93 -2.42 0.22 28.34
CA ARG A 93 -3.72 -0.02 27.69
C ARG A 93 -3.62 -0.61 26.28
N ARG A 94 -2.43 -0.74 25.70
CA ARG A 94 -2.22 -1.26 24.35
C ARG A 94 -1.90 -2.75 24.38
N VAL A 95 -2.54 -3.53 23.51
CA VAL A 95 -2.17 -4.92 23.25
C VAL A 95 -1.09 -4.94 22.17
N VAL A 96 0.05 -5.55 22.49
CA VAL A 96 1.19 -5.70 21.58
C VAL A 96 1.44 -7.18 21.40
N ALA A 97 1.87 -7.61 20.22
CA ALA A 97 2.20 -9.00 19.97
C ALA A 97 3.65 -9.32 20.39
N LYS A 98 3.88 -10.51 20.97
CA LYS A 98 5.21 -11.00 21.35
C LYS A 98 5.39 -12.44 20.89
N VAL A 99 6.53 -12.72 20.26
CA VAL A 99 6.93 -14.10 19.95
C VAL A 99 7.32 -14.82 21.24
N HIS A 100 6.71 -15.96 21.50
CA HIS A 100 7.06 -16.88 22.57
C HIS A 100 7.45 -18.23 21.97
N CYS A 101 8.74 -18.58 22.04
CA CYS A 101 9.25 -19.86 21.56
C CYS A 101 9.60 -20.76 22.75
N ARG A 102 9.21 -22.05 22.66
CA ARG A 102 9.55 -23.07 23.66
C ARG A 102 9.99 -24.37 23.00
N ASN A 103 10.80 -25.15 23.72
CA ASN A 103 11.25 -26.45 23.25
C ASN A 103 10.20 -27.52 23.58
N ILE A 104 9.63 -28.15 22.55
CA ILE A 104 8.55 -29.14 22.69
C ILE A 104 9.05 -30.59 22.77
N LYS A 105 10.38 -30.82 22.79
CA LYS A 105 10.95 -32.18 22.85
C LYS A 105 10.48 -32.98 24.06
N HIS A 106 10.13 -32.31 25.15
CA HIS A 106 9.61 -32.92 26.38
C HIS A 106 8.08 -33.12 26.37
N GLU A 107 7.39 -32.58 25.38
CA GLU A 107 5.93 -32.66 25.21
C GLU A 107 5.51 -33.80 24.26
N CYS A 108 6.46 -34.55 23.70
CA CYS A 108 6.19 -35.63 22.76
C CYS A 108 5.38 -36.77 23.41
N PRO A 109 4.33 -37.27 22.72
CA PRO A 109 3.59 -38.44 23.19
C PRO A 109 4.52 -39.67 23.26
N LYS A 110 4.25 -40.55 24.22
CA LYS A 110 5.00 -41.82 24.31
C LYS A 110 4.60 -42.72 23.13
N PRO A 111 5.56 -43.20 22.33
CA PRO A 111 5.26 -44.06 21.18
C PRO A 111 4.67 -45.40 21.65
N SER A 112 3.76 -45.96 20.85
CA SER A 112 3.04 -47.20 21.12
C SER A 112 3.80 -48.48 20.74
N CYS A 113 4.96 -48.34 20.09
CA CYS A 113 5.79 -49.42 19.56
C CYS A 113 7.20 -49.44 20.18
N ASP A 114 7.87 -50.58 20.03
CA ASP A 114 9.21 -50.81 20.57
C ASP A 114 10.32 -50.07 19.80
N GLU A 115 10.15 -49.84 18.50
CA GLU A 115 11.14 -49.16 17.63
C GLU A 115 10.56 -47.91 16.93
N PRO A 116 10.47 -46.76 17.63
CA PRO A 116 9.97 -45.52 17.06
C PRO A 116 11.05 -44.78 16.25
N VAL A 117 10.67 -44.27 15.07
CA VAL A 117 11.57 -43.62 14.09
C VAL A 117 11.31 -42.11 14.03
N LEU A 118 12.36 -41.31 13.88
CA LEU A 118 12.25 -39.86 13.63
C LEU A 118 12.23 -39.61 12.12
N TYR A 119 11.11 -39.09 11.61
CA TYR A 119 10.99 -38.71 10.20
C TYR A 119 11.45 -37.27 9.96
N PRO A 120 11.92 -36.93 8.74
CA PRO A 120 12.24 -35.55 8.37
C PRO A 120 11.04 -34.62 8.58
N GLY A 121 11.29 -33.42 9.10
CA GLY A 121 10.22 -32.43 9.33
C GLY A 121 9.46 -32.54 10.65
N ARG A 122 9.92 -33.39 11.59
CA ARG A 122 9.25 -33.64 12.88
C ARG A 122 10.19 -33.47 14.06
N CYS A 123 9.62 -33.20 15.22
CA CYS A 123 10.32 -33.27 16.50
C CYS A 123 10.18 -34.63 17.18
N CYS A 124 8.99 -35.25 17.10
CA CYS A 124 8.67 -36.45 17.85
C CYS A 124 8.92 -37.73 17.05
N LYS A 125 9.38 -38.79 17.73
CA LYS A 125 9.51 -40.12 17.12
C LYS A 125 8.13 -40.79 17.03
N VAL A 126 7.82 -41.40 15.91
CA VAL A 126 6.53 -42.06 15.64
C VAL A 126 6.73 -43.50 15.20
N CYS A 127 5.68 -44.31 15.34
CA CYS A 127 5.72 -45.72 14.98
C CYS A 127 5.54 -45.92 13.46
N PRO A 128 6.17 -46.96 12.87
CA PRO A 128 5.98 -47.29 11.46
C PRO A 128 4.51 -47.65 11.18
N GLY A 129 3.73 -46.69 10.67
CA GLY A 129 2.28 -46.79 10.45
C GLY A 129 1.50 -45.52 10.82
N ASP A 130 2.01 -44.74 11.77
CA ASP A 130 1.38 -43.49 12.27
C ASP A 130 2.07 -42.23 11.72
N VAL A 131 2.57 -42.29 10.49
CA VAL A 131 3.38 -41.23 9.84
C VAL A 131 2.64 -39.90 9.74
N ASN A 132 1.31 -39.91 9.82
CA ASN A 132 0.45 -38.72 9.74
C ASN A 132 -0.07 -38.22 11.10
N SER A 133 0.31 -38.85 12.22
CA SER A 133 -0.07 -38.36 13.56
C SER A 133 0.58 -37.00 13.84
N PRO A 134 -0.09 -36.03 14.47
CA PRO A 134 0.55 -34.75 14.82
C PRO A 134 1.52 -34.91 16.00
N ASP A 135 2.61 -34.13 16.02
CA ASP A 135 3.62 -34.18 17.09
C ASP A 135 3.06 -33.74 18.46
N ILE A 136 1.97 -32.96 18.47
CA ILE A 136 1.20 -32.53 19.64
C ILE A 136 -0.29 -32.59 19.27
N VAL A 137 -1.14 -33.12 20.16
CA VAL A 137 -2.60 -33.07 20.01
C VAL A 137 -3.06 -31.63 20.28
N GLU A 138 -3.39 -30.90 19.22
CA GLU A 138 -4.03 -29.59 19.33
C GLU A 138 -5.52 -29.77 19.60
N ASP A 139 -6.10 -28.95 20.48
CA ASP A 139 -7.55 -28.84 20.59
C ASP A 139 -8.12 -28.50 19.20
N PRO A 140 -9.20 -29.17 18.76
CA PRO A 140 -9.75 -28.92 17.43
C PRO A 140 -10.15 -27.46 17.31
N THR A 141 -9.39 -26.70 16.52
CA THR A 141 -9.81 -25.36 16.14
C THR A 141 -11.10 -25.50 15.33
N PRO A 142 -12.21 -24.82 15.71
CA PRO A 142 -13.44 -24.93 14.96
C PRO A 142 -13.19 -24.41 13.53
N ILE A 143 -13.25 -25.33 12.57
CA ILE A 143 -13.24 -25.01 11.15
C ILE A 143 -14.55 -24.27 10.90
N MET A 144 -14.44 -22.98 10.63
CA MET A 144 -15.57 -22.14 10.30
C MET A 144 -16.09 -22.49 8.90
N ASN A 145 -17.38 -22.75 8.77
CA ASN A 145 -18.04 -22.93 7.48
C ASN A 145 -17.96 -21.63 6.65
N THR A 146 -17.57 -21.76 5.38
CA THR A 146 -17.45 -20.68 4.38
C THR A 146 -18.75 -19.89 4.15
N ASP A 147 -19.91 -20.49 4.46
CA ASP A 147 -21.21 -19.87 4.23
C ASP A 147 -21.61 -18.84 5.31
N GLU A 148 -21.09 -18.95 6.54
CA GLU A 148 -21.32 -17.92 7.58
C GLU A 148 -20.59 -16.61 7.26
N GLU A 149 -19.46 -16.68 6.54
CA GLU A 149 -18.60 -15.55 6.19
C GLU A 149 -19.26 -14.59 5.16
N ARG A 150 -20.21 -15.08 4.36
CA ARG A 150 -20.92 -14.27 3.35
C ARG A 150 -21.93 -13.28 3.96
N ASN A 151 -22.57 -13.64 5.08
CA ASN A 151 -23.62 -12.85 5.73
C ASN A 151 -23.11 -11.88 6.81
N LEU A 152 -21.80 -11.86 7.05
CA LEU A 152 -21.13 -11.13 8.14
C LEU A 152 -20.18 -10.03 7.63
N LYS A 153 -20.44 -9.47 6.44
CA LYS A 153 -19.46 -8.59 5.78
C LYS A 153 -19.52 -7.13 6.17
N HIS A 154 -20.69 -6.58 6.50
CA HIS A 154 -20.87 -5.14 6.64
C HIS A 154 -21.28 -4.73 8.06
N PHE A 155 -20.57 -3.74 8.61
CA PHE A 155 -20.83 -3.14 9.91
C PHE A 155 -20.91 -1.62 9.79
N GLY A 156 -21.63 -1.00 10.70
CA GLY A 156 -21.75 0.46 10.81
C GLY A 156 -21.50 0.91 12.24
N ALA A 157 -21.10 2.15 12.39
CA ALA A 157 -20.99 2.81 13.69
C ALA A 157 -21.46 4.26 13.59
N VAL A 158 -22.13 4.74 14.63
CA VAL A 158 -22.37 6.17 14.85
C VAL A 158 -21.44 6.61 15.97
N LEU A 159 -20.63 7.63 15.71
CA LEU A 159 -19.62 8.10 16.64
C LEU A 159 -20.03 9.46 17.21
N VAL A 160 -20.08 9.51 18.54
CA VAL A 160 -20.40 10.70 19.33
C VAL A 160 -19.35 10.92 20.40
N SER A 161 -19.28 12.13 20.95
CA SER A 161 -18.42 12.42 22.09
C SER A 161 -18.92 11.63 23.30
N GLN A 162 -18.08 10.78 23.88
CA GLN A 162 -18.42 10.10 25.12
C GLN A 162 -18.23 11.08 26.30
N PRO A 163 -19.16 11.12 27.27
CA PRO A 163 -18.90 11.83 28.51
C PRO A 163 -17.72 11.13 29.18
N ILE A 164 -16.69 11.90 29.56
CA ILE A 164 -15.56 11.40 30.34
C ILE A 164 -16.15 10.86 31.65
N VAL A 165 -16.26 9.53 31.77
CA VAL A 165 -16.57 8.89 33.04
C VAL A 165 -15.31 9.05 33.88
N ASP A 166 -15.39 9.95 34.86
CA ASP A 166 -14.33 10.27 35.79
C ASP A 166 -13.56 9.03 36.22
N SER A 167 -12.28 9.00 35.83
CA SER A 167 -11.28 8.35 36.66
C SER A 167 -11.33 9.10 37.99
N ILE A 168 -11.77 8.41 39.04
CA ILE A 168 -11.75 8.91 40.41
C ILE A 168 -10.34 9.41 40.71
N GLU A 169 -10.11 10.72 40.58
CA GLU A 169 -9.12 11.50 41.32
C GLU A 169 -9.25 13.00 40.98
N GLN A 170 -9.83 13.72 41.94
CA GLN A 170 -9.80 15.18 42.18
C GLN A 170 -10.68 16.10 41.30
N PRO A 171 -11.71 16.74 41.89
CA PRO A 171 -12.47 17.79 41.23
C PRO A 171 -11.71 19.12 41.35
N SER A 172 -10.96 19.51 40.32
CA SER A 172 -10.62 20.92 40.16
C SER A 172 -11.80 21.64 39.49
N SER A 173 -12.48 22.44 40.29
CA SER A 173 -13.55 23.36 39.91
C SER A 173 -13.10 24.35 38.82
N GLN A 174 -13.70 24.27 37.63
CA GLN A 174 -14.20 25.41 36.82
C GLN A 174 -14.66 24.89 35.44
N PRO A 175 -15.94 25.09 35.04
CA PRO A 175 -16.33 24.91 33.65
C PRO A 175 -15.81 26.10 32.83
N LEU A 176 -14.76 25.88 32.04
CA LEU A 176 -14.29 26.86 31.07
C LEU A 176 -15.29 26.94 29.91
N THR A 177 -16.30 27.80 30.06
CA THR A 177 -17.12 28.29 28.95
C THR A 177 -16.45 29.50 28.33
N HIS A 178 -15.61 29.30 27.31
CA HIS A 178 -15.54 30.17 26.13
C HIS A 178 -14.64 29.53 25.06
N ASP A 179 -15.25 29.20 23.92
CA ASP A 179 -14.67 28.74 22.65
C ASP A 179 -13.99 27.36 22.55
N GLY A 180 -14.68 26.45 21.85
CA GLY A 180 -13.99 25.49 20.98
C GLY A 180 -13.98 24.01 21.37
N ASN A 181 -15.03 23.46 22.01
CA ASN A 181 -15.25 22.02 21.91
C ASN A 181 -16.23 21.75 20.75
N PRO A 182 -15.73 21.51 19.52
CA PRO A 182 -16.60 21.19 18.39
C PRO A 182 -17.39 19.92 18.69
N ASN A 183 -18.72 19.99 18.49
CA ASN A 183 -19.62 18.84 18.56
C ASN A 183 -19.35 17.89 17.38
N TYR A 184 -18.20 17.23 17.39
CA TYR A 184 -17.80 16.28 16.37
C TYR A 184 -18.77 15.11 16.33
N LYS A 185 -19.18 14.74 15.12
CA LYS A 185 -20.06 13.61 14.84
C LYS A 185 -19.56 12.94 13.58
N ALA A 186 -19.56 11.62 13.59
CA ALA A 186 -19.16 10.86 12.42
C ALA A 186 -19.99 9.61 12.27
N THR A 187 -20.07 9.12 11.05
CA THR A 187 -20.63 7.81 10.72
C THR A 187 -19.55 6.96 10.07
N GLY A 188 -19.43 5.72 10.53
CA GLY A 188 -18.46 4.75 10.06
C GLY A 188 -19.12 3.62 9.26
N ARG A 189 -18.44 3.14 8.22
CA ARG A 189 -18.76 1.94 7.45
C ARG A 189 -17.56 1.02 7.48
N PHE A 190 -17.81 -0.26 7.74
CA PHE A 190 -16.78 -1.27 7.83
C PHE A 190 -17.16 -2.46 6.97
N THR A 191 -16.26 -2.91 6.11
CA THR A 191 -16.49 -4.05 5.23
C THR A 191 -15.34 -5.03 5.30
N PHE A 192 -15.65 -6.29 5.56
CA PHE A 192 -14.68 -7.37 5.45
C PHE A 192 -14.46 -7.76 3.99
N HIS A 193 -13.20 -7.75 3.60
CA HIS A 193 -12.74 -8.39 2.37
C HIS A 193 -11.57 -9.31 2.72
N ARG A 194 -11.77 -10.62 2.55
CA ARG A 194 -10.85 -11.67 3.02
C ARG A 194 -10.61 -11.54 4.54
N ARG A 195 -9.36 -11.27 4.98
CA ARG A 195 -8.97 -11.09 6.39
C ARG A 195 -8.78 -9.62 6.78
N ASN A 196 -9.14 -8.68 5.91
CA ASN A 196 -8.91 -7.25 6.10
C ASN A 196 -10.26 -6.56 6.36
N LEU A 197 -10.29 -5.61 7.30
CA LEU A 197 -11.45 -4.74 7.54
C LEU A 197 -11.17 -3.38 6.95
N TYR A 198 -11.84 -3.07 5.86
CA TYR A 198 -11.83 -1.75 5.26
C TYR A 198 -12.77 -0.85 6.04
N PHE A 199 -12.33 0.33 6.41
CA PHE A 199 -13.13 1.31 7.12
C PHE A 199 -13.26 2.61 6.33
N SER A 200 -14.40 3.28 6.52
CA SER A 200 -14.71 4.55 5.88
C SER A 200 -15.48 5.42 6.86
N PHE A 201 -15.01 6.63 7.10
CA PHE A 201 -15.71 7.60 7.94
C PHE A 201 -16.13 8.81 7.13
N TYR A 202 -17.30 9.32 7.46
CA TYR A 202 -17.77 10.63 7.03
C TYR A 202 -17.99 11.49 8.26
N THR A 203 -17.32 12.64 8.32
CA THR A 203 -17.35 13.60 9.42
C THR A 203 -17.79 14.96 8.88
N SER A 204 -18.55 15.70 9.69
CA SER A 204 -19.01 17.06 9.36
C SER A 204 -17.94 18.14 9.58
N SER A 205 -16.77 17.77 10.09
CA SER A 205 -15.78 18.67 10.67
C SER A 205 -14.35 18.35 10.17
N VAL A 206 -13.36 18.99 10.80
CA VAL A 206 -11.92 18.78 10.54
C VAL A 206 -11.54 17.29 10.54
N ARG A 207 -10.65 16.90 9.63
CA ARG A 207 -10.13 15.53 9.52
C ARG A 207 -9.48 15.05 10.83
N PRO A 208 -9.78 13.83 11.30
CA PRO A 208 -9.12 13.25 12.47
C PRO A 208 -7.65 12.92 12.18
N ARG A 209 -6.82 12.94 13.22
CA ARG A 209 -5.40 12.55 13.19
C ARG A 209 -5.20 11.04 13.20
N GLY A 210 -6.11 10.28 13.80
CA GLY A 210 -5.95 8.84 13.97
C GLY A 210 -7.24 8.11 14.26
N VAL A 211 -7.18 6.79 14.10
CA VAL A 211 -8.26 5.85 14.39
C VAL A 211 -7.75 4.84 15.41
N GLN A 212 -8.56 4.55 16.43
CA GLN A 212 -8.29 3.49 17.40
C GLN A 212 -9.42 2.47 17.40
N PHE A 213 -9.05 1.19 17.39
CA PHE A 213 -9.96 0.07 17.63
C PHE A 213 -9.77 -0.41 19.07
N ILE A 214 -10.85 -0.40 19.85
CA ILE A 214 -10.83 -0.70 21.28
C ILE A 214 -11.85 -1.78 21.62
N ASP A 215 -11.54 -2.61 22.62
CA ASP A 215 -12.52 -3.54 23.19
C ASP A 215 -13.49 -2.82 24.16
N LEU A 216 -14.55 -3.50 24.60
CA LEU A 216 -15.50 -2.96 25.59
C LEU A 216 -14.86 -2.68 26.97
N LYS A 217 -13.64 -3.15 27.23
CA LYS A 217 -12.89 -2.89 28.47
C LYS A 217 -11.98 -1.66 28.33
N GLY A 218 -11.89 -1.05 27.16
CA GLY A 218 -11.04 0.10 26.86
C GLY A 218 -9.59 -0.25 26.53
N ASN A 219 -9.29 -1.50 26.20
CA ASN A 219 -7.97 -1.90 25.68
C ASN A 219 -7.87 -1.54 24.19
N ILE A 220 -6.76 -0.91 23.82
CA ILE A 220 -6.44 -0.57 22.42
C ILE A 220 -5.91 -1.83 21.74
N LEU A 221 -6.70 -2.32 20.78
CA LEU A 221 -6.36 -3.48 19.95
C LEU A 221 -5.53 -3.09 18.74
N GLU A 222 -5.79 -1.92 18.16
CA GLU A 222 -5.09 -1.38 17.00
C GLU A 222 -5.21 0.16 16.98
N GLU A 223 -4.17 0.84 16.52
CA GLU A 223 -4.14 2.30 16.39
C GLU A 223 -3.40 2.70 15.11
N GLN A 224 -4.07 3.48 14.26
CA GLN A 224 -3.54 3.93 12.97
C GLN A 224 -3.50 5.45 12.92
N VAL A 225 -2.37 5.98 12.43
CA VAL A 225 -2.22 7.42 12.15
C VAL A 225 -2.77 7.70 10.77
N LEU A 226 -3.64 8.69 10.65
CA LEU A 226 -4.21 9.11 9.37
C LEU A 226 -3.26 10.12 8.71
N ILE A 227 -2.82 9.76 7.50
CA ILE A 227 -1.90 10.53 6.65
C ILE A 227 -2.64 11.75 6.06
N PRO A 228 -1.92 12.82 5.64
CA PRO A 228 -2.51 13.95 4.91
C PRO A 228 -3.39 13.52 3.72
N GLU A 229 -4.35 14.38 3.37
CA GLU A 229 -5.39 14.06 2.40
C GLU A 229 -4.83 13.65 1.03
N SER A 230 -5.13 12.41 0.62
CA SER A 230 -4.97 11.98 -0.76
C SER A 230 -5.93 12.74 -1.68
N GLN A 231 -5.69 12.65 -2.99
CA GLN A 231 -6.59 13.23 -3.99
C GLN A 231 -8.02 12.68 -3.84
N TYR A 232 -8.17 11.37 -3.65
CA TYR A 232 -9.48 10.73 -3.45
C TYR A 232 -10.17 11.25 -2.18
N GLN A 233 -9.46 11.26 -1.06
CA GLN A 233 -10.04 11.63 0.24
C GLN A 233 -10.41 13.12 0.29
N ASN A 234 -9.63 14.00 -0.33
CA ASN A 234 -9.95 15.42 -0.45
C ASN A 234 -11.21 15.65 -1.30
N GLN A 235 -11.32 14.98 -2.46
CA GLN A 235 -12.46 15.14 -3.37
C GLN A 235 -13.75 14.54 -2.80
N THR A 236 -13.66 13.44 -2.04
CA THR A 236 -14.83 12.77 -1.45
C THR A 236 -15.20 13.27 -0.06
N GLY A 237 -14.28 13.94 0.65
CA GLY A 237 -14.44 14.31 2.06
C GLY A 237 -14.50 13.11 3.01
N LYS A 238 -14.12 11.91 2.54
CA LYS A 238 -14.15 10.67 3.31
C LYS A 238 -12.79 10.38 3.92
N VAL A 239 -12.79 9.73 5.08
CA VAL A 239 -11.59 9.17 5.70
C VAL A 239 -11.57 7.67 5.46
N CYS A 240 -10.57 7.19 4.71
CA CYS A 240 -10.48 5.81 4.26
C CYS A 240 -9.25 5.12 4.84
N GLY A 241 -9.36 3.82 5.13
CA GLY A 241 -8.22 3.02 5.56
C GLY A 241 -8.58 1.55 5.73
N VAL A 242 -7.60 0.77 6.19
CA VAL A 242 -7.74 -0.67 6.32
C VAL A 242 -7.02 -1.20 7.55
N TRP A 243 -7.68 -2.09 8.29
CA TRP A 243 -7.03 -2.95 9.27
C TRP A 243 -6.75 -4.31 8.62
N ARG A 244 -5.49 -4.54 8.27
CA ARG A 244 -5.05 -5.78 7.60
C ARG A 244 -4.91 -6.93 8.59
N ARG A 245 -5.10 -8.15 8.07
CA ARG A 245 -4.77 -9.43 8.74
C ARG A 245 -5.32 -9.54 10.16
N ILE A 246 -6.61 -9.27 10.32
CA ILE A 246 -7.22 -9.21 11.64
C ILE A 246 -7.15 -10.59 12.33
N PRO A 247 -6.55 -10.65 13.55
CA PRO A 247 -6.47 -11.86 14.34
C PRO A 247 -7.83 -12.55 14.53
N ARG A 248 -7.80 -13.87 14.67
CA ARG A 248 -9.02 -14.70 14.86
C ARG A 248 -9.87 -14.21 16.03
N ASP A 249 -9.25 -13.87 17.16
CA ASP A 249 -9.97 -13.42 18.36
C ASP A 249 -10.61 -12.05 18.17
N TYR A 250 -9.97 -11.13 17.46
CA TYR A 250 -10.55 -9.83 17.17
C TYR A 250 -11.67 -9.91 16.13
N ARG A 251 -11.58 -10.84 15.16
CA ARG A 251 -12.71 -11.16 14.28
C ARG A 251 -13.92 -11.69 15.04
N ARG A 252 -13.71 -12.48 16.12
CA ARG A 252 -14.79 -12.90 17.02
C ARG A 252 -15.40 -11.69 17.75
N LEU A 253 -14.59 -10.77 18.27
CA LEU A 253 -15.10 -9.55 18.93
C LEU A 253 -15.96 -8.70 17.98
N ILE A 254 -15.56 -8.55 16.72
CA ILE A 254 -16.34 -7.80 15.72
C ILE A 254 -17.67 -8.51 15.43
N ARG A 255 -17.65 -9.83 15.26
CA ARG A 255 -18.87 -10.63 15.02
C ARG A 255 -19.85 -10.57 16.19
N ASP A 256 -19.32 -10.59 17.40
CA ASP A 256 -20.08 -10.48 18.64
C ASP A 256 -20.54 -9.04 18.93
N GLU A 257 -20.21 -8.07 18.06
CA GLU A 257 -20.52 -6.65 18.23
C GLU A 257 -19.90 -6.06 19.50
N LYS A 258 -18.73 -6.58 19.93
CA LYS A 258 -17.99 -6.17 21.16
C LYS A 258 -16.76 -5.31 20.85
N LEU A 259 -16.70 -4.72 19.67
CA LEU A 259 -15.63 -3.81 19.27
C LEU A 259 -16.16 -2.38 19.18
N GLN A 260 -15.38 -1.44 19.71
CA GLN A 260 -15.60 -0.01 19.56
C GLN A 260 -14.49 0.61 18.72
N VAL A 261 -14.81 1.74 18.11
CA VAL A 261 -13.90 2.53 17.29
C VAL A 261 -13.94 3.98 17.74
N SER A 262 -12.77 4.59 17.84
CA SER A 262 -12.61 5.97 18.27
C SER A 262 -11.81 6.77 17.24
N LEU A 263 -12.28 7.98 16.92
CA LEU A 263 -11.56 8.95 16.11
C LEU A 263 -10.88 9.97 17.01
N LEU A 264 -9.63 10.31 16.70
CA LEU A 264 -8.77 11.15 17.52
C LEU A 264 -8.40 12.45 16.82
N TRP A 265 -8.40 13.57 17.54
CA TRP A 265 -7.85 14.87 17.11
C TRP A 265 -6.63 15.26 17.96
N GLU A 266 -5.98 16.40 17.64
CA GLU A 266 -4.70 16.81 18.25
C GLU A 266 -4.74 16.94 19.79
N ARG A 267 -5.89 17.30 20.36
CA ARG A 267 -6.10 17.30 21.81
C ARG A 267 -6.73 15.97 22.20
N ALA A 268 -6.12 15.22 23.12
CA ALA A 268 -6.58 13.91 23.57
C ALA A 268 -8.01 13.91 24.17
N GLU A 269 -8.50 15.07 24.59
CA GLU A 269 -9.86 15.30 25.10
C GLU A 269 -10.92 15.37 23.98
N LEU A 270 -10.51 15.43 22.72
CA LEU A 270 -11.36 15.50 21.54
C LEU A 270 -11.38 14.14 20.83
N SER A 271 -12.08 13.18 21.40
CA SER A 271 -12.32 11.87 20.76
C SER A 271 -13.81 11.56 20.67
N ILE A 272 -14.23 10.99 19.55
CA ILE A 272 -15.59 10.46 19.40
C ILE A 272 -15.52 8.95 19.23
N THR A 273 -16.42 8.24 19.90
CA THR A 273 -16.41 6.77 19.96
C THR A 273 -17.77 6.22 19.54
N GLY A 274 -17.74 5.10 18.83
CA GLY A 274 -18.93 4.35 18.43
C GLY A 274 -18.67 2.85 18.49
N GLN A 275 -19.72 2.07 18.76
CA GLN A 275 -19.63 0.61 18.73
C GLN A 275 -19.99 0.09 17.33
N LEU A 276 -19.31 -0.98 16.92
CA LEU A 276 -19.55 -1.61 15.62
C LEU A 276 -20.73 -2.57 15.72
N TYR A 277 -21.78 -2.27 14.96
CA TYR A 277 -22.98 -3.10 14.85
C TYR A 277 -23.18 -3.60 13.44
N ARG A 278 -23.82 -4.77 13.32
CA ARG A 278 -24.12 -5.36 12.02
C ARG A 278 -25.47 -4.86 11.50
N TYR A 279 -25.48 -4.32 10.29
CA TYR A 279 -26.69 -3.85 9.62
C TYR A 279 -26.85 -4.53 8.26
N ARG A 280 -27.96 -5.23 8.05
CA ARG A 280 -28.22 -5.96 6.80
C ARG A 280 -28.41 -5.03 5.59
N THR A 281 -28.92 -3.82 5.80
CA THR A 281 -29.20 -2.85 4.73
C THR A 281 -27.95 -2.20 4.14
N LEU A 282 -26.79 -2.36 4.77
CA LEU A 282 -25.52 -1.83 4.25
C LEU A 282 -25.08 -2.47 2.93
N SER A 283 -25.52 -3.69 2.62
CA SER A 283 -25.20 -4.33 1.34
C SER A 283 -25.92 -3.69 0.15
N THR A 284 -27.01 -2.96 0.39
CA THR A 284 -27.84 -2.29 -0.62
C THR A 284 -27.83 -0.77 -0.46
N GLU A 285 -26.87 -0.23 0.31
CA GLU A 285 -26.73 1.21 0.53
C GLU A 285 -26.34 1.91 -0.78
N LEU A 286 -27.15 2.88 -1.20
CA LEU A 286 -26.88 3.73 -2.38
C LEU A 286 -26.56 5.16 -1.97
N TYR A 287 -27.31 5.65 -0.98
CA TYR A 287 -27.10 6.96 -0.36
C TYR A 287 -26.99 6.81 1.16
N SER A 288 -26.41 7.82 1.79
CA SER A 288 -26.21 7.85 3.24
C SER A 288 -26.52 9.25 3.77
N ALA A 289 -26.74 9.39 5.07
CA ALA A 289 -26.72 10.70 5.74
C ALA A 289 -26.07 10.59 7.12
N LEU A 290 -25.36 11.64 7.51
CA LEU A 290 -24.95 11.88 8.91
C LEU A 290 -25.98 12.81 9.54
N LEU A 291 -26.67 12.33 10.57
CA LEU A 291 -27.72 13.07 11.26
C LEU A 291 -27.09 13.79 12.46
N ASN A 292 -27.20 15.11 12.46
CA ASN A 292 -26.68 15.97 13.51
C ASN A 292 -27.83 16.51 14.36
N GLY A 293 -27.76 16.27 15.67
CA GLY A 293 -28.62 16.92 16.67
C GLY A 293 -27.97 18.12 17.36
N PRO A 294 -28.72 18.83 18.21
CA PRO A 294 -28.21 19.95 19.01
C PRO A 294 -27.31 19.47 20.18
N SER A 295 -27.61 18.32 20.78
CA SER A 295 -26.81 17.73 21.86
C SER A 295 -25.55 17.03 21.32
N PRO A 296 -24.42 17.02 22.06
CA PRO A 296 -23.22 16.25 21.68
C PRO A 296 -23.48 14.74 21.57
N LEU A 297 -24.46 14.23 22.31
CA LEU A 297 -24.87 12.82 22.29
C LEU A 297 -25.91 12.51 21.21
N ALA A 298 -26.58 13.54 20.67
CA ALA A 298 -27.65 13.39 19.69
C ALA A 298 -27.07 13.30 18.28
N ALA A 299 -26.89 12.08 17.77
CA ALA A 299 -26.40 11.85 16.42
C ALA A 299 -27.05 10.61 15.80
N GLY A 300 -26.92 10.47 14.49
CA GLY A 300 -27.37 9.27 13.81
C GLY A 300 -26.78 9.10 12.43
N THR A 301 -27.13 8.00 11.80
CA THR A 301 -26.83 7.76 10.39
C THR A 301 -28.07 7.20 9.69
N ALA A 302 -28.30 7.69 8.48
CA ALA A 302 -29.28 7.09 7.57
C ALA A 302 -28.55 6.22 6.55
N ILE A 303 -29.07 5.01 6.34
CA ILE A 303 -28.71 4.11 5.26
C ILE A 303 -29.91 4.11 4.31
N VAL A 304 -29.69 4.48 3.05
CA VAL A 304 -30.75 4.64 2.06
C VAL A 304 -30.54 3.64 0.94
N SER A 305 -31.46 2.71 0.80
CA SER A 305 -31.55 1.81 -0.35
C SER A 305 -32.67 2.26 -1.27
N VAL A 306 -32.43 2.19 -2.58
CA VAL A 306 -33.37 2.65 -3.62
C VAL A 306 -33.62 1.51 -4.60
N TYR A 307 -34.86 1.41 -5.06
CA TYR A 307 -35.25 0.52 -6.15
C TYR A 307 -35.82 1.34 -7.30
N THR A 308 -35.20 1.27 -8.48
CA THR A 308 -35.58 2.11 -9.63
C THR A 308 -36.67 1.51 -10.52
N GLN A 309 -36.83 0.18 -10.54
CA GLN A 309 -37.86 -0.51 -11.33
C GLN A 309 -39.28 -0.26 -10.80
N ALA A 310 -39.43 -0.29 -9.48
CA ALA A 310 -40.62 0.12 -8.75
C ALA A 310 -40.18 1.23 -7.78
N PRO A 311 -40.21 2.50 -8.22
CA PRO A 311 -39.68 3.65 -7.49
C PRO A 311 -40.08 3.66 -6.02
N SER A 312 -39.16 3.22 -5.18
CA SER A 312 -39.36 3.07 -3.74
C SER A 312 -38.04 3.21 -3.02
N ILE A 313 -38.13 3.60 -1.76
CA ILE A 313 -36.98 3.76 -0.90
C ILE A 313 -37.15 2.97 0.39
N HIS A 314 -36.02 2.53 0.91
CA HIS A 314 -35.91 1.91 2.21
C HIS A 314 -34.89 2.70 3.04
N LEU A 315 -35.39 3.38 4.07
CA LEU A 315 -34.59 4.15 5.01
C LEU A 315 -34.37 3.31 6.27
N THR A 316 -33.11 3.03 6.60
CA THR A 316 -32.72 2.53 7.92
C THR A 316 -32.04 3.67 8.68
N LEU A 317 -32.63 4.08 9.78
CA LEU A 317 -32.18 5.19 10.60
C LEU A 317 -31.64 4.65 11.91
N ILE A 318 -30.38 4.91 12.20
CA ILE A 318 -29.69 4.49 13.42
C ILE A 318 -29.31 5.76 14.18
N PHE A 319 -29.72 5.88 15.43
CA PHE A 319 -29.49 7.11 16.18
C PHE A 319 -29.36 6.92 17.68
N THR A 320 -28.76 7.91 18.32
CA THR A 320 -28.44 7.98 19.74
C THR A 320 -28.85 9.34 20.29
N GLY A 321 -29.09 9.42 21.61
CA GLY A 321 -29.25 10.69 22.33
C GLY A 321 -30.51 11.50 22.00
N LEU A 322 -31.59 10.84 21.58
CA LEU A 322 -32.94 11.43 21.41
C LEU A 322 -33.93 11.04 22.53
N PHE A 323 -33.49 10.21 23.48
CA PHE A 323 -34.32 9.68 24.55
C PHE A 323 -33.52 9.67 25.86
N ASP A 324 -34.19 9.94 26.96
CA ASP A 324 -33.62 9.91 28.31
C ASP A 324 -33.76 8.51 28.95
N SER A 325 -33.05 8.27 30.05
CA SER A 325 -33.07 6.98 30.77
C SER A 325 -34.43 6.67 31.41
N GLU A 326 -35.26 7.70 31.59
CA GLU A 326 -36.60 7.59 32.19
C GLU A 326 -37.69 7.24 31.17
N THR A 327 -37.38 7.27 29.87
CA THR A 327 -38.32 6.93 28.79
C THR A 327 -38.51 5.42 28.69
N LEU A 328 -39.32 4.85 29.59
CA LEU A 328 -39.58 3.41 29.67
C LEU A 328 -40.75 2.94 28.78
N SER A 329 -41.51 3.88 28.21
CA SER A 329 -42.66 3.60 27.35
C SER A 329 -42.35 3.82 25.88
N ASP A 330 -42.98 3.02 25.02
CA ASP A 330 -42.86 3.14 23.58
C ASP A 330 -43.17 4.57 23.11
N SER A 331 -42.24 5.13 22.35
CA SER A 331 -42.28 6.53 21.99
C SER A 331 -42.45 6.68 20.47
N PRO A 332 -43.47 7.43 20.02
CA PRO A 332 -43.65 7.72 18.59
C PRO A 332 -42.64 8.77 18.14
N VAL A 333 -42.02 8.51 17.00
CA VAL A 333 -41.02 9.35 16.36
C VAL A 333 -41.49 9.67 14.95
N THR A 334 -41.44 10.95 14.58
CA THR A 334 -41.80 11.40 13.24
C THR A 334 -40.54 11.45 12.37
N VAL A 335 -40.54 10.65 11.31
CA VAL A 335 -39.51 10.62 10.28
C VAL A 335 -39.98 11.45 9.10
N LYS A 336 -39.20 12.46 8.71
CA LYS A 336 -39.49 13.32 7.55
C LYS A 336 -38.36 13.29 6.55
N LEU A 337 -38.70 13.10 5.29
CA LEU A 337 -37.82 13.33 4.15
C LEU A 337 -38.36 14.53 3.38
N GLN A 338 -37.55 15.58 3.25
CA GLN A 338 -37.99 16.84 2.65
C GLN A 338 -36.92 17.48 1.77
N THR A 339 -37.34 18.35 0.87
CA THR A 339 -36.41 19.14 0.05
C THR A 339 -35.73 20.22 0.88
N SER A 340 -34.44 20.44 0.65
CA SER A 340 -33.64 21.48 1.31
C SER A 340 -34.00 22.92 0.87
N ASN A 341 -34.83 23.07 -0.16
CA ASN A 341 -35.11 24.37 -0.79
C ASN A 341 -36.22 25.15 -0.06
N SER A 342 -36.28 26.47 -0.31
CA SER A 342 -37.21 27.42 0.33
C SER A 342 -38.72 27.11 0.18
N LYS A 343 -39.08 26.22 -0.76
CA LYS A 343 -40.43 25.62 -0.84
C LYS A 343 -40.33 24.20 -0.28
N GLU A 344 -40.39 24.08 1.04
CA GLU A 344 -40.28 22.84 1.81
C GLU A 344 -41.34 21.83 1.36
N ARG A 345 -41.01 20.99 0.36
CA ARG A 345 -41.87 19.90 -0.12
C ARG A 345 -41.50 18.65 0.67
N ILE A 346 -42.49 18.13 1.39
CA ILE A 346 -42.39 16.86 2.10
C ILE A 346 -42.54 15.73 1.09
N VAL A 347 -41.55 14.83 1.04
CA VAL A 347 -41.55 13.63 0.21
C VAL A 347 -42.13 12.45 1.00
N ILE A 348 -41.72 12.30 2.27
CA ILE A 348 -42.20 11.27 3.19
C ILE A 348 -42.40 11.90 4.56
N GLU A 349 -43.51 11.57 5.20
CA GLU A 349 -43.77 11.85 6.61
C GLU A 349 -44.43 10.62 7.21
N GLU A 350 -43.71 9.92 8.08
CA GLU A 350 -44.14 8.68 8.71
C GLU A 350 -43.93 8.74 10.21
N ILE A 351 -44.88 8.23 10.98
CA ILE A 351 -44.78 8.15 12.44
C ILE A 351 -44.49 6.70 12.81
N VAL A 352 -43.28 6.45 13.31
CA VAL A 352 -42.84 5.12 13.71
C VAL A 352 -42.75 5.02 15.23
N ARG A 353 -43.19 3.90 15.80
CA ARG A 353 -43.12 3.62 17.23
C ARG A 353 -41.80 2.93 17.54
N VAL A 354 -40.99 3.50 18.44
CA VAL A 354 -39.77 2.87 18.96
C VAL A 354 -40.12 2.08 20.20
N GLU A 355 -39.94 0.76 20.14
CA GLU A 355 -40.15 -0.14 21.27
C GLU A 355 -38.97 -0.05 22.23
N LYS A 356 -39.23 0.22 23.52
CA LYS A 356 -38.21 0.32 24.58
C LYS A 356 -36.97 1.16 24.16
N PRO A 357 -37.13 2.48 23.98
CA PRO A 357 -36.05 3.33 23.51
C PRO A 357 -34.83 3.25 24.44
N SER A 358 -33.65 3.19 23.84
CA SER A 358 -32.36 3.16 24.53
C SER A 358 -31.68 4.52 24.43
N GLN A 359 -30.95 4.93 25.47
CA GLN A 359 -30.09 6.11 25.39
C GLN A 359 -28.92 5.92 24.41
N ASN A 360 -28.50 4.66 24.21
CA ASN A 360 -27.32 4.33 23.42
C ASN A 360 -27.64 4.26 21.92
N ILE A 361 -28.39 3.27 21.45
CA ILE A 361 -28.69 3.12 20.02
C ILE A 361 -30.12 2.67 19.83
N ASN A 362 -30.79 3.31 18.88
CA ASN A 362 -32.12 2.97 18.38
C ASN A 362 -32.05 2.80 16.87
N VAL A 363 -32.88 1.91 16.34
CA VAL A 363 -32.97 1.63 14.91
C VAL A 363 -34.43 1.71 14.47
N ILE A 364 -34.67 2.44 13.38
CA ILE A 364 -35.98 2.57 12.74
C ILE A 364 -35.84 2.23 11.26
N GLU A 365 -36.81 1.50 10.71
CA GLU A 365 -36.90 1.22 9.28
C GLU A 365 -38.19 1.79 8.69
N VAL A 366 -38.09 2.51 7.58
CA VAL A 366 -39.22 3.10 6.85
C VAL A 366 -39.13 2.69 5.38
N ARG A 367 -40.26 2.22 4.83
CA ARG A 367 -40.39 1.91 3.40
C ARG A 367 -41.51 2.75 2.82
N SER A 368 -41.23 3.43 1.72
CA SER A 368 -42.23 4.22 1.02
C SER A 368 -42.04 4.15 -0.49
N ALA A 369 -43.16 4.17 -1.21
CA ALA A 369 -43.16 4.48 -2.65
C ALA A 369 -42.83 5.97 -2.82
N VAL A 370 -42.08 6.31 -3.87
CA VAL A 370 -41.69 7.69 -4.20
C VAL A 370 -41.73 7.89 -5.71
N SER A 371 -41.69 9.12 -6.20
CA SER A 371 -41.58 9.35 -7.65
C SER A 371 -40.13 9.21 -8.13
N SER A 372 -39.95 8.89 -9.42
CA SER A 372 -38.62 8.88 -10.04
C SER A 372 -37.94 10.26 -10.01
N SER A 373 -38.73 11.35 -9.97
CA SER A 373 -38.20 12.70 -9.80
C SER A 373 -37.60 12.89 -8.41
N ASP A 374 -38.24 12.37 -7.36
CA ASP A 374 -37.75 12.46 -5.98
C ASP A 374 -36.47 11.64 -5.80
N LEU A 375 -36.37 10.46 -6.45
CA LEU A 375 -35.12 9.69 -6.48
C LEU A 375 -33.96 10.49 -7.09
N ASN A 376 -34.20 11.17 -8.20
CA ASN A 376 -33.16 12.01 -8.84
C ASN A 376 -32.81 13.28 -8.04
N GLN A 377 -33.63 13.68 -7.07
CA GLN A 377 -33.25 14.75 -6.13
C GLN A 377 -32.27 14.25 -5.06
N MET A 378 -32.23 12.94 -4.79
CA MET A 378 -31.22 12.34 -3.91
C MET A 378 -29.82 12.44 -4.49
N SER A 379 -29.65 12.14 -5.79
CA SER A 379 -28.33 12.26 -6.44
C SER A 379 -27.81 13.68 -6.46
N ARG A 380 -28.71 14.68 -6.44
CA ARG A 380 -28.38 16.11 -6.38
C ARG A 380 -28.18 16.65 -4.96
N GLN A 381 -28.28 15.80 -3.93
CA GLN A 381 -28.11 16.19 -2.52
C GLN A 381 -29.09 17.27 -2.05
N HIS A 382 -30.27 17.32 -2.64
CA HIS A 382 -31.29 18.31 -2.30
C HIS A 382 -32.30 17.80 -1.26
N LEU A 383 -32.14 16.57 -0.76
CA LEU A 383 -33.05 16.00 0.23
C LEU A 383 -32.39 15.95 1.61
N VAL A 384 -33.16 16.32 2.62
CA VAL A 384 -32.79 16.28 4.04
C VAL A 384 -33.71 15.29 4.73
N VAL A 385 -33.11 14.37 5.47
CA VAL A 385 -33.83 13.46 6.36
C VAL A 385 -33.76 14.00 7.78
N SER A 386 -34.89 13.99 8.47
CA SER A 386 -35.00 14.42 9.86
C SER A 386 -35.83 13.46 10.68
N ILE A 387 -35.49 13.37 11.95
CA ILE A 387 -36.13 12.54 12.95
C ILE A 387 -36.47 13.47 14.10
N SER A 388 -37.74 13.48 14.53
CA SER A 388 -38.20 14.34 15.61
C SER A 388 -39.07 13.57 16.59
N THR A 389 -38.90 13.86 17.88
CA THR A 389 -39.73 13.32 18.96
C THR A 389 -40.87 14.29 19.29
N LYS A 390 -41.89 13.80 20.01
CA LYS A 390 -42.97 14.67 20.53
C LYS A 390 -42.48 15.73 21.51
N THR A 391 -41.33 15.52 22.15
CA THR A 391 -40.74 16.45 23.12
C THR A 391 -40.01 17.62 22.43
N GLY A 392 -39.86 17.59 21.10
CA GLY A 392 -39.23 18.66 20.32
C GLY A 392 -37.74 18.43 20.05
N GLU A 393 -37.16 17.33 20.52
CA GLU A 393 -35.81 16.94 20.13
C GLU A 393 -35.80 16.46 18.68
N TYR A 394 -34.76 16.84 17.94
CA TYR A 394 -34.63 16.45 16.54
C TYR A 394 -33.16 16.24 16.15
N ILE A 395 -32.96 15.37 15.17
CA ILE A 395 -31.71 15.21 14.44
C ILE A 395 -31.99 15.25 12.94
N SER A 396 -31.09 15.84 12.17
CA SER A 396 -31.28 15.98 10.72
C SER A 396 -29.97 15.90 9.96
N GLY A 397 -30.02 15.47 8.71
CA GLY A 397 -28.86 15.42 7.82
C GLY A 397 -29.24 15.41 6.35
N THR A 398 -28.38 16.00 5.53
CA THR A 398 -28.51 15.97 4.07
C THR A 398 -28.15 14.57 3.55
N ILE A 399 -28.93 14.09 2.58
CA ILE A 399 -28.63 12.85 1.86
C ILE A 399 -27.44 13.10 0.93
N ILE A 400 -26.39 12.32 1.13
CA ILE A 400 -25.18 12.29 0.32
C ILE A 400 -25.03 10.92 -0.34
N THR A 401 -24.05 10.81 -1.23
CA THR A 401 -23.66 9.51 -1.80
C THR A 401 -23.12 8.57 -0.71
N ARG A 402 -23.13 7.26 -1.00
CA ARG A 402 -22.73 6.22 -0.05
C ARG A 402 -21.40 6.55 0.64
N VAL A 403 -21.37 6.42 1.98
CA VAL A 403 -20.18 6.74 2.82
C VAL A 403 -19.00 5.79 2.60
N ALA A 404 -19.23 4.57 2.10
CA ALA A 404 -18.16 3.63 1.80
C ALA A 404 -17.11 4.24 0.86
N CYS A 405 -15.83 4.03 1.19
CA CYS A 405 -14.72 4.40 0.34
C CYS A 405 -14.52 3.31 -0.72
N GLU A 406 -15.00 3.56 -1.93
CA GLU A 406 -14.83 2.70 -3.07
C GLU A 406 -14.51 3.52 -4.33
N LEU A 407 -13.73 2.91 -5.21
CA LEU A 407 -13.50 3.38 -6.57
C LEU A 407 -13.82 2.25 -7.55
N PHE A 408 -14.06 2.63 -8.79
CA PHE A 408 -14.36 1.71 -9.87
C PHE A 408 -13.21 1.74 -10.85
N GLN A 409 -12.69 0.57 -11.21
CA GLN A 409 -11.54 0.48 -12.11
C GLN A 409 -11.69 -0.65 -13.12
N CYS A 410 -11.06 -0.50 -14.28
CA CYS A 410 -10.93 -1.57 -15.26
C CYS A 410 -9.71 -1.40 -16.18
N PRO A 411 -9.02 -2.49 -16.52
CA PRO A 411 -8.17 -2.53 -17.71
C PRO A 411 -9.05 -2.57 -18.97
N LEU A 412 -8.67 -1.84 -20.02
CA LEU A 412 -9.37 -1.75 -21.31
C LEU A 412 -8.65 -2.61 -22.36
N ALA A 413 -9.13 -3.84 -22.53
CA ALA A 413 -8.54 -4.82 -23.43
C ALA A 413 -9.44 -5.02 -24.66
N PRO A 414 -8.89 -5.49 -25.80
CA PRO A 414 -9.72 -5.92 -26.90
C PRO A 414 -10.65 -7.07 -26.44
N PRO A 415 -11.97 -7.03 -26.76
CA PRO A 415 -12.89 -8.09 -26.36
C PRO A 415 -12.51 -9.42 -27.03
N SER A 416 -12.58 -10.54 -26.31
CA SER A 416 -12.31 -11.88 -26.86
C SER A 416 -13.16 -12.24 -28.07
N ASP A 417 -14.37 -11.69 -28.12
CA ASP A 417 -15.38 -11.99 -29.16
C ASP A 417 -15.29 -11.01 -30.35
N SER A 418 -14.35 -10.06 -30.30
CA SER A 418 -14.14 -9.07 -31.37
C SER A 418 -13.30 -9.67 -32.49
N PRO A 419 -13.63 -9.41 -33.78
CA PRO A 419 -12.78 -9.81 -34.91
C PRO A 419 -11.37 -9.20 -34.82
N ASP A 420 -11.23 -8.07 -34.13
CA ASP A 420 -9.97 -7.33 -34.01
C ASP A 420 -9.11 -7.78 -32.82
N PHE A 421 -9.53 -8.83 -32.10
CA PHE A 421 -8.85 -9.30 -30.88
C PHE A 421 -7.37 -9.65 -31.11
N SER A 422 -7.04 -10.23 -32.27
CA SER A 422 -5.68 -10.66 -32.61
C SER A 422 -4.86 -9.61 -33.38
N SER A 423 -5.46 -8.49 -33.76
CA SER A 423 -4.81 -7.43 -34.56
C SER A 423 -4.63 -6.12 -33.79
N THR A 424 -5.49 -5.84 -32.81
CA THR A 424 -5.52 -4.57 -32.10
C THR A 424 -4.32 -4.43 -31.15
N THR A 425 -3.56 -3.34 -31.30
CA THR A 425 -2.50 -2.92 -30.36
C THR A 425 -3.00 -1.90 -29.34
N THR A 426 -4.17 -1.30 -29.59
CA THR A 426 -4.83 -0.37 -28.68
C THR A 426 -5.11 -1.02 -27.33
N SER A 427 -4.79 -0.29 -26.27
CA SER A 427 -4.96 -0.72 -24.89
C SER A 427 -5.23 0.48 -24.00
N GLY A 428 -5.69 0.23 -22.78
CA GLY A 428 -5.89 1.33 -21.85
C GLY A 428 -6.29 0.88 -20.46
N MET A 429 -6.59 1.86 -19.63
CA MET A 429 -7.16 1.66 -18.30
C MET A 429 -8.12 2.80 -17.98
N ALA A 430 -9.07 2.52 -17.10
CA ALA A 430 -9.99 3.51 -16.58
C ALA A 430 -10.15 3.36 -15.08
N TRP A 431 -10.28 4.47 -14.38
CA TRP A 431 -10.75 4.50 -12.99
C TRP A 431 -11.64 5.72 -12.74
N MET A 432 -12.60 5.55 -11.84
CA MET A 432 -13.60 6.57 -11.54
C MET A 432 -14.13 6.43 -10.12
N TYR A 433 -14.63 7.53 -9.56
CA TYR A 433 -15.24 7.57 -8.24
C TYR A 433 -16.22 8.72 -8.14
N VAL A 434 -17.15 8.62 -7.19
CA VAL A 434 -18.17 9.65 -6.95
C VAL A 434 -17.67 10.61 -5.88
N ASP A 435 -17.64 11.91 -6.19
CA ASP A 435 -17.14 12.94 -5.28
C ASP A 435 -18.17 13.38 -4.21
N ARG A 436 -17.80 14.35 -3.39
CA ARG A 436 -18.65 14.85 -2.30
C ARG A 436 -19.90 15.56 -2.80
N GLU A 437 -19.91 16.07 -4.03
CA GLU A 437 -21.07 16.71 -4.66
C GLU A 437 -21.99 15.70 -5.38
N GLY A 438 -21.53 14.45 -5.52
CA GLY A 438 -22.27 13.38 -6.18
C GLY A 438 -22.00 13.27 -7.68
N ALA A 439 -20.99 13.99 -8.19
CA ALA A 439 -20.54 13.89 -9.56
C ALA A 439 -19.62 12.67 -9.73
N LEU A 440 -19.72 11.99 -10.88
CA LEU A 440 -18.82 10.88 -11.22
C LEU A 440 -17.56 11.45 -11.88
N ARG A 441 -16.43 11.38 -11.17
CA ARG A 441 -15.11 11.75 -11.71
C ARG A 441 -14.50 10.55 -12.40
N TYR A 442 -14.03 10.73 -13.63
CA TYR A 442 -13.43 9.65 -14.41
C TYR A 442 -12.06 10.06 -14.95
N HIS A 443 -11.19 9.06 -15.06
CA HIS A 443 -9.89 9.15 -15.70
C HIS A 443 -9.72 7.92 -16.58
N ILE A 444 -9.47 8.15 -17.86
CA ILE A 444 -9.33 7.10 -18.86
C ILE A 444 -8.03 7.38 -19.61
N ASN A 445 -7.13 6.40 -19.61
CA ASN A 445 -5.91 6.43 -20.39
C ASN A 445 -6.03 5.41 -21.52
N LEU A 446 -5.79 5.85 -22.75
CA LEU A 446 -5.70 5.00 -23.93
C LEU A 446 -4.30 5.11 -24.53
N ASN A 447 -3.81 4.00 -25.05
CA ASN A 447 -2.53 3.86 -25.70
C ASN A 447 -2.72 3.31 -27.13
N GLU A 448 -1.84 3.70 -28.05
CA GLU A 448 -1.91 3.31 -29.48
C GLU A 448 -3.24 3.71 -30.14
N ILE A 449 -3.74 4.92 -29.84
CA ILE A 449 -4.88 5.56 -30.52
C ILE A 449 -4.79 7.09 -30.43
N ASP A 450 -4.87 7.77 -31.57
CA ASP A 450 -4.76 9.24 -31.63
C ASP A 450 -6.08 9.94 -31.29
N GLN A 451 -7.20 9.46 -31.86
CA GLN A 451 -8.53 9.97 -31.55
C GLN A 451 -9.59 8.88 -31.78
N PRO A 452 -10.38 8.50 -30.74
CA PRO A 452 -11.49 7.59 -30.91
C PRO A 452 -12.70 8.28 -31.55
N ASP A 453 -13.48 7.53 -32.34
CA ASP A 453 -14.77 8.02 -32.86
C ASP A 453 -15.85 8.05 -31.79
N MET A 454 -15.77 7.11 -30.83
CA MET A 454 -16.61 7.10 -29.64
C MET A 454 -15.83 6.53 -28.44
N LEU A 455 -15.86 7.26 -27.34
CA LEU A 455 -15.46 6.83 -26.01
C LEU A 455 -16.65 7.05 -25.08
N GLY A 456 -17.25 5.97 -24.57
CA GLY A 456 -18.48 6.08 -23.80
C GLY A 456 -18.59 5.15 -22.61
N LEU A 457 -19.38 5.57 -21.62
CA LEU A 457 -19.84 4.73 -20.53
C LEU A 457 -21.06 3.94 -21.02
N VAL A 458 -21.00 2.61 -20.96
CA VAL A 458 -22.02 1.73 -21.52
C VAL A 458 -22.51 0.69 -20.52
N VAL A 459 -23.73 0.19 -20.75
CA VAL A 459 -24.20 -1.02 -20.05
C VAL A 459 -23.61 -2.26 -20.73
N GLU A 460 -22.83 -3.05 -19.98
CA GLU A 460 -21.98 -4.13 -20.48
C GLU A 460 -22.70 -5.10 -21.45
N ARG A 461 -23.93 -5.51 -21.11
CA ARG A 461 -24.68 -6.52 -21.88
C ARG A 461 -25.26 -6.04 -23.20
N ARG A 462 -25.52 -4.73 -23.34
CA ARG A 462 -26.28 -4.19 -24.48
C ARG A 462 -25.52 -3.12 -25.26
N LEU A 463 -24.35 -2.69 -24.76
CA LEU A 463 -23.58 -1.56 -25.29
C LEU A 463 -24.48 -0.32 -25.53
N VAL A 464 -25.45 -0.12 -24.62
CA VAL A 464 -26.28 1.08 -24.64
C VAL A 464 -25.45 2.19 -24.02
N GLU A 465 -25.19 3.21 -24.82
CA GLU A 465 -24.46 4.40 -24.41
C GLU A 465 -25.26 5.17 -23.37
N LEU A 466 -24.58 5.49 -22.26
CA LEU A 466 -25.13 6.30 -21.18
C LEU A 466 -24.60 7.72 -21.24
N GLU A 467 -23.31 7.88 -21.52
CA GLU A 467 -22.61 9.16 -21.55
C GLU A 467 -21.48 9.11 -22.60
N ASP A 468 -21.38 10.16 -23.42
CA ASP A 468 -20.29 10.36 -24.39
C ASP A 468 -19.14 11.14 -23.71
N LEU A 469 -17.98 10.50 -23.62
CA LEU A 469 -16.77 11.05 -22.99
C LEU A 469 -15.73 11.49 -24.03
N THR A 470 -15.98 11.23 -25.32
CA THR A 470 -15.11 11.59 -26.45
C THR A 470 -14.66 13.05 -26.44
N PRO A 471 -15.51 14.04 -26.10
CA PRO A 471 -15.10 15.45 -26.10
C PRO A 471 -13.98 15.80 -25.10
N THR A 472 -13.76 14.97 -24.09
CA THR A 472 -12.70 15.18 -23.09
C THR A 472 -11.37 14.50 -23.45
N PHE A 473 -11.34 13.74 -24.55
CA PHE A 473 -10.17 12.98 -24.96
C PHE A 473 -9.13 13.89 -25.63
N TYR A 474 -7.94 13.96 -25.05
CA TYR A 474 -6.79 14.70 -25.55
C TYR A 474 -5.49 14.03 -25.11
N ASN A 475 -4.56 13.83 -26.05
CA ASN A 475 -3.22 13.24 -25.80
C ASN A 475 -3.25 11.89 -25.06
N GLY A 476 -4.13 10.96 -25.47
CA GLY A 476 -4.23 9.64 -24.83
C GLY A 476 -4.98 9.63 -23.49
N TRP A 477 -5.54 10.77 -23.05
CA TRP A 477 -6.25 10.90 -21.79
C TRP A 477 -7.65 11.48 -21.99
N ALA A 478 -8.64 10.90 -21.31
CA ALA A 478 -9.96 11.51 -21.11
C ALA A 478 -10.23 11.62 -19.61
N ASN A 479 -10.10 12.83 -19.09
CA ASN A 479 -10.28 13.15 -17.68
C ASN A 479 -11.41 14.18 -17.55
N GLY A 480 -12.39 13.91 -16.70
CA GLY A 480 -13.54 14.81 -16.55
C GLY A 480 -14.47 14.44 -15.40
N THR A 481 -15.58 15.16 -15.32
CA THR A 481 -16.63 14.97 -14.32
C THR A 481 -18.01 14.90 -14.98
N ILE A 482 -18.89 14.06 -14.43
CA ILE A 482 -20.29 13.94 -14.84
C ILE A 482 -21.16 14.42 -13.68
N ASP A 483 -21.65 15.66 -13.76
CA ASP A 483 -22.29 16.37 -12.65
C ASP A 483 -23.71 15.89 -12.32
N GLN A 484 -24.32 15.04 -13.14
CA GLN A 484 -25.72 14.60 -12.99
C GLN A 484 -25.94 13.12 -13.27
N ILE A 485 -25.27 12.25 -12.50
CA ILE A 485 -25.55 10.81 -12.61
C ILE A 485 -26.97 10.52 -12.12
N ASN A 486 -27.77 9.92 -13.00
CA ASN A 486 -29.11 9.46 -12.67
C ASN A 486 -29.01 8.34 -11.62
N THR A 487 -29.97 8.29 -10.67
CA THR A 487 -30.04 7.24 -9.65
C THR A 487 -29.97 5.83 -10.24
N ARG A 488 -30.57 5.63 -11.42
CA ARG A 488 -30.49 4.35 -12.15
C ARG A 488 -29.06 4.01 -12.58
N HIS A 489 -28.33 4.96 -13.15
CA HIS A 489 -26.94 4.72 -13.58
C HIS A 489 -26.03 4.51 -12.38
N LEU A 490 -26.29 5.23 -11.27
CA LEU A 490 -25.59 5.05 -10.02
C LEU A 490 -25.81 3.63 -9.45
N GLU A 491 -27.05 3.14 -9.44
CA GLU A 491 -27.38 1.74 -9.06
C GLU A 491 -26.62 0.74 -9.94
N GLN A 492 -26.57 0.96 -11.26
CA GLN A 492 -25.85 0.11 -12.21
C GLN A 492 -24.32 0.16 -12.03
N LEU A 493 -23.77 1.30 -11.61
CA LEU A 493 -22.35 1.45 -11.30
C LEU A 493 -21.99 0.58 -10.09
N TYR A 494 -22.74 0.70 -8.99
CA TYR A 494 -22.51 -0.10 -7.78
C TYR A 494 -22.81 -1.59 -7.95
N SER A 495 -23.74 -1.96 -8.85
CA SER A 495 -24.01 -3.37 -9.18
C SER A 495 -22.98 -3.99 -10.12
N GLY A 496 -22.06 -3.19 -10.69
CA GLY A 496 -21.04 -3.65 -11.63
C GLY A 496 -21.62 -4.01 -13.00
N GLU A 497 -22.64 -3.29 -13.47
CA GLU A 497 -23.23 -3.44 -14.80
C GLU A 497 -22.63 -2.49 -15.86
N LEU A 498 -21.87 -1.49 -15.41
CA LEU A 498 -21.25 -0.50 -16.29
C LEU A 498 -19.88 -0.93 -16.78
N ALA A 499 -19.58 -0.54 -18.02
CA ALA A 499 -18.30 -0.77 -18.68
C ALA A 499 -17.91 0.49 -19.45
N VAL A 500 -16.61 0.65 -19.70
CA VAL A 500 -16.09 1.65 -20.63
C VAL A 500 -15.88 0.96 -21.98
N ASN A 501 -16.34 1.59 -23.05
CA ASN A 501 -16.19 1.09 -24.42
C ASN A 501 -15.56 2.16 -25.30
N VAL A 502 -14.60 1.74 -26.12
CA VAL A 502 -13.98 2.55 -27.17
C VAL A 502 -14.33 1.95 -28.51
N ALA A 503 -14.81 2.79 -29.42
CA ALA A 503 -15.16 2.39 -30.77
C ALA A 503 -14.51 3.32 -31.81
N THR A 504 -14.30 2.76 -32.99
CA THR A 504 -13.85 3.45 -34.20
C THR A 504 -14.83 3.19 -35.33
N THR A 505 -14.66 3.87 -36.46
CA THR A 505 -15.42 3.67 -37.70
C THR A 505 -15.39 2.23 -38.18
N GLU A 506 -14.29 1.52 -37.95
CA GLU A 506 -14.10 0.13 -38.34
C GLU A 506 -14.62 -0.86 -37.29
N SER A 507 -14.51 -0.51 -36.01
CA SER A 507 -14.83 -1.42 -34.91
C SER A 507 -15.78 -0.82 -33.89
N ARG A 508 -16.93 -1.48 -33.68
CA ARG A 508 -17.94 -1.08 -32.69
C ARG A 508 -17.46 -1.20 -31.23
N SER A 509 -16.44 -2.02 -30.99
CA SER A 509 -15.87 -2.27 -29.66
C SER A 509 -14.41 -2.68 -29.83
N LEU A 510 -13.56 -1.69 -30.05
CA LEU A 510 -12.13 -1.87 -30.24
C LEU A 510 -11.48 -2.36 -28.94
N VAL A 511 -11.72 -1.65 -27.84
CA VAL A 511 -11.34 -2.05 -26.48
C VAL A 511 -12.48 -1.81 -25.52
N ARG A 512 -12.60 -2.70 -24.52
CA ARG A 512 -13.68 -2.69 -23.53
C ARG A 512 -13.18 -3.17 -22.18
N GLY A 513 -13.66 -2.54 -21.11
CA GLY A 513 -13.37 -2.98 -19.75
C GLY A 513 -14.58 -2.81 -18.82
N LYS A 514 -14.94 -3.87 -18.12
CA LYS A 514 -16.00 -3.87 -17.11
C LYS A 514 -15.51 -3.20 -15.83
N LEU A 515 -16.25 -2.23 -15.32
CA LEU A 515 -15.91 -1.52 -14.09
C LEU A 515 -16.09 -2.42 -12.87
N MET A 516 -15.04 -2.53 -12.06
CA MET A 516 -15.04 -3.31 -10.82
C MET A 516 -14.91 -2.39 -9.62
N SER A 517 -15.85 -2.50 -8.67
CA SER A 517 -15.76 -1.79 -7.38
C SER A 517 -14.65 -2.38 -6.52
N ARG A 518 -13.84 -1.50 -5.93
CA ARG A 518 -12.69 -1.82 -5.11
C ARG A 518 -12.61 -0.83 -3.93
N PRO A 519 -12.53 -1.33 -2.66
CA PRO A 519 -12.50 -0.45 -1.50
C PRO A 519 -11.20 0.35 -1.40
N VAL A 520 -11.24 1.66 -1.20
CA VAL A 520 -10.00 2.48 -1.24
C VAL A 520 -9.22 2.34 0.07
N ALA A 521 -7.97 1.88 -0.03
CA ALA A 521 -6.95 1.93 1.02
C ALA A 521 -5.54 1.73 0.44
N ASP A 522 -4.53 2.22 1.15
CA ASP A 522 -3.09 2.08 0.86
C ASP A 522 -2.74 2.40 -0.60
N ALA A 523 -2.39 1.38 -1.40
CA ALA A 523 -2.00 1.51 -2.80
C ALA A 523 -3.04 2.26 -3.66
N ARG A 524 -4.34 2.03 -3.42
CA ARG A 524 -5.44 2.67 -4.18
C ARG A 524 -5.71 4.11 -3.76
N ASP A 525 -5.09 4.56 -2.68
CA ASP A 525 -5.13 5.96 -2.26
C ASP A 525 -4.03 6.80 -2.95
N ALA A 526 -3.22 6.18 -3.81
CA ALA A 526 -2.30 6.88 -4.71
C ALA A 526 -3.07 7.74 -5.74
N ALA A 527 -2.36 8.68 -6.35
CA ALA A 527 -2.94 9.62 -7.31
C ALA A 527 -3.44 8.94 -8.60
N SER A 528 -2.64 8.00 -9.16
CA SER A 528 -3.01 7.25 -10.35
C SER A 528 -2.41 5.84 -10.38
N PRO A 529 -3.06 4.89 -11.08
CA PRO A 529 -2.47 3.61 -11.40
C PRO A 529 -1.50 3.72 -12.58
N SER A 530 -0.65 2.71 -12.75
CA SER A 530 0.20 2.57 -13.93
C SER A 530 -0.34 1.48 -14.86
N LEU A 531 -0.40 1.76 -16.16
CA LEU A 531 -0.85 0.81 -17.17
C LEU A 531 0.25 -0.23 -17.45
N LEU A 532 -0.07 -1.50 -17.25
CA LEU A 532 0.79 -2.64 -17.58
C LEU A 532 0.52 -3.06 -19.02
N VAL A 533 1.49 -2.82 -19.90
CA VAL A 533 1.42 -3.15 -21.32
C VAL A 533 2.53 -4.12 -21.71
N ARG A 534 2.36 -4.82 -22.83
CA ARG A 534 3.41 -5.67 -23.37
C ARG A 534 4.58 -4.80 -23.87
N PRO A 535 5.85 -5.16 -23.59
CA PRO A 535 7.00 -4.42 -24.12
C PRO A 535 7.12 -4.47 -25.64
N ASP A 536 6.68 -5.57 -26.25
CA ASP A 536 6.66 -5.79 -27.69
C ASP A 536 5.33 -5.27 -28.28
N THR A 537 5.36 -4.05 -28.79
CA THR A 537 4.20 -3.36 -29.40
C THR A 537 3.79 -3.95 -30.76
N SER A 538 4.59 -4.85 -31.34
CA SER A 538 4.25 -5.50 -32.61
C SER A 538 3.17 -6.60 -32.47
N LYS A 539 2.86 -7.00 -31.23
CA LYS A 539 1.89 -8.05 -30.92
C LYS A 539 0.58 -7.45 -30.38
N PRO A 540 -0.55 -8.13 -30.59
CA PRO A 540 -1.85 -7.63 -30.13
C PRO A 540 -1.90 -7.46 -28.61
N ALA A 541 -2.62 -6.44 -28.14
CA ALA A 541 -2.78 -6.10 -26.72
C ALA A 541 -3.76 -7.06 -25.99
N SER A 542 -3.69 -8.36 -26.28
CA SER A 542 -4.55 -9.39 -25.72
C SER A 542 -4.46 -9.52 -24.21
N GLN A 543 -3.29 -9.22 -23.65
CA GLN A 543 -3.04 -9.17 -22.21
C GLN A 543 -2.58 -7.78 -21.82
N ILE A 544 -3.26 -7.21 -20.85
CA ILE A 544 -2.93 -5.92 -20.25
C ILE A 544 -3.22 -6.00 -18.76
N GLY A 545 -2.76 -5.01 -18.02
CA GLY A 545 -3.18 -4.85 -16.64
C GLY A 545 -3.05 -3.42 -16.17
N MET A 546 -3.31 -3.23 -14.91
CA MET A 546 -3.02 -2.00 -14.21
C MET A 546 -2.48 -2.33 -12.82
N ILE A 547 -1.60 -1.46 -12.32
CA ILE A 547 -1.03 -1.59 -10.99
C ILE A 547 -1.20 -0.30 -10.20
N TRP A 548 -1.68 -0.43 -8.97
CA TRP A 548 -1.63 0.61 -7.95
C TRP A 548 -0.44 0.35 -7.04
N ALA A 549 0.27 1.40 -6.65
CA ALA A 549 1.37 1.30 -5.70
C ALA A 549 1.53 2.58 -4.88
N ALA A 550 1.81 2.44 -3.59
CA ALA A 550 2.06 3.57 -2.68
C ALA A 550 2.99 3.16 -1.53
N VAL A 551 3.76 4.11 -1.01
CA VAL A 551 4.59 3.93 0.19
C VAL A 551 3.89 4.59 1.39
N ASP A 552 3.67 3.84 2.47
CA ASP A 552 3.03 4.33 3.70
C ASP A 552 4.03 5.05 4.64
N VAL A 553 3.53 5.59 5.76
CA VAL A 553 4.37 6.29 6.76
C VAL A 553 5.23 5.36 7.60
N GLU A 554 4.89 4.07 7.63
CA GLU A 554 5.71 2.98 8.16
C GLU A 554 6.75 2.47 7.14
N CYS A 555 6.87 3.13 5.98
CA CYS A 555 7.82 2.85 4.92
C CYS A 555 7.65 1.47 4.25
N ASN A 556 6.42 0.96 4.23
CA ASN A 556 6.01 -0.22 3.49
C ASN A 556 5.51 0.16 2.11
N LEU A 557 5.87 -0.64 1.10
CA LEU A 557 5.34 -0.51 -0.26
C LEU A 557 4.10 -1.39 -0.39
N HIS A 558 2.93 -0.78 -0.57
CA HIS A 558 1.69 -1.48 -0.88
C HIS A 558 1.46 -1.51 -2.39
N TYR A 559 0.92 -2.62 -2.90
CA TYR A 559 0.58 -2.74 -4.30
C TYR A 559 -0.70 -3.55 -4.54
N GLU A 560 -1.35 -3.28 -5.66
CA GLU A 560 -2.44 -4.10 -6.21
C GLU A 560 -2.29 -4.20 -7.71
N VAL A 561 -2.27 -5.43 -8.23
CA VAL A 561 -2.23 -5.71 -9.66
C VAL A 561 -3.57 -6.26 -10.10
N VAL A 562 -4.09 -5.73 -11.21
CA VAL A 562 -5.30 -6.21 -11.87
C VAL A 562 -5.00 -6.46 -13.34
N LEU A 563 -5.15 -7.71 -13.79
CA LEU A 563 -4.92 -8.13 -15.16
C LEU A 563 -6.24 -8.28 -15.92
N SER A 564 -6.22 -8.10 -17.25
CA SER A 564 -7.34 -8.45 -18.11
C SER A 564 -7.52 -9.97 -18.14
N ASN A 565 -8.79 -10.41 -18.18
CA ASN A 565 -9.19 -11.80 -17.92
C ASN A 565 -8.85 -12.81 -19.04
N SER A 566 -7.86 -12.52 -19.89
CA SER A 566 -7.52 -13.34 -21.05
C SER A 566 -6.36 -14.30 -20.75
N ILE A 567 -6.74 -15.49 -20.26
CA ILE A 567 -5.98 -16.75 -20.34
C ILE A 567 -4.67 -16.79 -19.53
N LEU A 568 -4.79 -16.94 -18.21
CA LEU A 568 -3.70 -17.32 -17.29
C LEU A 568 -4.04 -18.61 -16.53
N GLU A 569 -4.82 -19.51 -17.14
CA GLU A 569 -5.00 -20.84 -16.58
C GLU A 569 -3.66 -21.58 -16.74
N ASP A 570 -3.02 -21.93 -15.62
CA ASP A 570 -1.78 -22.72 -15.45
C ASP A 570 -0.41 -22.00 -15.40
N HIS A 571 -0.33 -20.67 -15.42
CA HIS A 571 0.95 -19.96 -15.29
C HIS A 571 1.11 -19.21 -13.95
N THR A 572 2.22 -19.43 -13.26
CA THR A 572 2.66 -18.61 -12.12
C THR A 572 3.38 -17.38 -12.65
N LEU A 573 3.01 -16.21 -12.12
CA LEU A 573 3.57 -14.92 -12.49
C LEU A 573 4.39 -14.35 -11.33
N GLU A 574 5.46 -13.65 -11.68
CA GLU A 574 6.34 -12.96 -10.75
C GLU A 574 6.28 -11.45 -11.00
N LEU A 575 6.09 -10.66 -9.94
CA LEU A 575 6.13 -9.21 -9.99
C LEU A 575 7.49 -8.70 -9.50
N TYR A 576 8.21 -7.98 -10.35
CA TYR A 576 9.47 -7.33 -10.02
C TYR A 576 9.34 -5.81 -9.94
N LEU A 577 10.06 -5.21 -8.99
CA LEU A 577 10.39 -3.79 -8.96
C LEU A 577 11.74 -3.61 -9.63
N GLU A 578 11.78 -2.82 -10.68
CA GLU A 578 13.00 -2.47 -11.40
C GLU A 578 13.32 -0.99 -11.20
N ASP A 579 14.56 -0.66 -10.84
CA ASP A 579 15.01 0.72 -10.72
C ASP A 579 16.23 1.01 -11.60
N ILE A 580 16.16 2.15 -12.30
CA ILE A 580 17.22 2.66 -13.17
C ILE A 580 17.47 4.11 -12.74
N PRO A 581 18.70 4.51 -12.40
CA PRO A 581 18.96 5.87 -11.90
C PRO A 581 18.67 6.93 -12.97
N ILE A 582 19.09 6.71 -14.22
CA ILE A 582 18.89 7.61 -15.35
C ILE A 582 18.73 6.77 -16.64
N LEU A 583 17.88 7.20 -17.57
CA LEU A 583 17.77 6.62 -18.92
C LEU A 583 19.06 6.91 -19.72
N ALA A 584 20.03 6.01 -19.62
CA ALA A 584 21.29 6.07 -20.35
C ALA A 584 21.73 4.67 -20.80
N PRO A 585 22.41 4.52 -21.95
CA PRO A 585 22.98 3.24 -22.36
C PRO A 585 23.89 2.65 -21.27
N GLY A 586 23.72 1.37 -20.96
CA GLY A 586 24.50 0.67 -19.93
C GLY A 586 24.11 0.98 -18.49
N ALA A 587 23.06 1.77 -18.25
CA ALA A 587 22.66 2.14 -16.89
C ALA A 587 22.41 0.91 -16.00
N PRO A 588 22.88 0.92 -14.74
CA PRO A 588 22.71 -0.21 -13.84
C PRO A 588 21.22 -0.40 -13.54
N LEU A 589 20.76 -1.63 -13.69
CA LEU A 589 19.39 -2.04 -13.46
C LEU A 589 19.32 -2.88 -12.19
N THR A 590 18.71 -2.34 -11.14
CA THR A 590 18.40 -3.14 -9.95
C THR A 590 17.05 -3.81 -10.14
N ARG A 591 16.93 -5.09 -9.77
CA ARG A 591 15.65 -5.81 -9.79
C ARG A 591 15.38 -6.48 -8.44
N LYS A 592 14.14 -6.40 -7.99
CA LYS A 592 13.68 -7.00 -6.73
C LYS A 592 12.35 -7.70 -6.92
N LEU A 593 12.29 -8.99 -6.60
CA LEU A 593 11.04 -9.74 -6.59
C LEU A 593 10.15 -9.22 -5.45
N ILE A 594 8.92 -8.85 -5.78
CA ILE A 594 7.90 -8.35 -4.86
C ILE A 594 6.92 -9.46 -4.49
N ASP A 595 6.42 -10.19 -5.48
CA ASP A 595 5.33 -11.15 -5.31
C ASP A 595 5.36 -12.28 -6.34
N GLU A 596 4.73 -13.40 -6.00
CA GLU A 596 4.46 -14.53 -6.88
C GLU A 596 2.96 -14.87 -6.81
N PHE A 597 2.27 -14.87 -7.95
CA PHE A 597 0.81 -15.00 -7.97
C PHE A 597 0.30 -15.74 -9.22
N THR A 598 -0.87 -16.36 -9.10
CA THR A 598 -1.58 -17.07 -10.19
C THR A 598 -2.94 -16.45 -10.51
N ALA A 599 -3.46 -15.60 -9.62
CA ALA A 599 -4.77 -15.00 -9.78
C ALA A 599 -4.71 -13.74 -10.67
N PRO A 600 -5.76 -13.42 -11.44
CA PRO A 600 -5.80 -12.20 -12.26
C PRO A 600 -5.77 -10.91 -11.43
N THR A 601 -6.06 -10.99 -10.13
CA THR A 601 -5.90 -9.88 -9.20
C THR A 601 -5.13 -10.31 -7.96
N THR A 602 -4.06 -9.61 -7.64
CA THR A 602 -3.28 -9.78 -6.40
C THR A 602 -3.15 -8.44 -5.67
N GLU A 603 -3.15 -8.50 -4.34
CA GLU A 603 -2.93 -7.36 -3.44
C GLU A 603 -1.90 -7.77 -2.40
N GLY A 604 -0.94 -6.89 -2.09
CA GLY A 604 0.13 -7.22 -1.16
C GLY A 604 0.91 -6.01 -0.70
N PHE A 605 1.97 -6.28 0.06
CA PHE A 605 2.88 -5.25 0.54
C PHE A 605 4.27 -5.82 0.80
N VAL A 606 5.29 -4.95 0.71
CA VAL A 606 6.68 -5.21 1.08
C VAL A 606 7.02 -4.40 2.32
N LEU A 607 7.52 -5.08 3.34
CA LEU A 607 7.83 -4.48 4.63
C LEU A 607 9.13 -3.66 4.60
N SER A 608 9.06 -2.49 5.25
CA SER A 608 10.20 -1.68 5.69
C SER A 608 11.32 -1.59 4.65
N LEU A 609 11.03 -0.95 3.52
CA LEU A 609 12.06 -0.69 2.51
C LEU A 609 13.15 0.21 3.12
N PRO A 610 14.45 -0.12 2.93
CA PRO A 610 15.54 0.69 3.46
C PRO A 610 15.45 2.15 2.96
N PRO A 611 15.75 3.17 3.80
CA PRO A 611 15.68 4.57 3.40
C PRO A 611 16.50 4.90 2.14
N HIS A 612 17.66 4.27 1.97
CA HIS A 612 18.48 4.43 0.77
C HIS A 612 17.83 3.83 -0.48
N GLU A 613 17.11 2.70 -0.36
CA GLU A 613 16.36 2.09 -1.46
C GLU A 613 15.19 3.01 -1.85
N LEU A 614 14.44 3.51 -0.87
CA LEU A 614 13.34 4.46 -1.10
C LEU A 614 13.81 5.76 -1.75
N SER A 615 14.97 6.28 -1.36
CA SER A 615 15.57 7.45 -2.01
C SER A 615 16.01 7.17 -3.45
N ARG A 616 16.45 5.95 -3.77
CA ARG A 616 16.79 5.56 -5.15
C ARG A 616 15.53 5.42 -5.99
N LEU A 617 14.48 4.84 -5.43
CA LEU A 617 13.18 4.72 -6.08
C LEU A 617 12.54 6.10 -6.33
N SER A 618 12.63 7.02 -5.37
CA SER A 618 12.05 8.36 -5.50
C SER A 618 12.73 9.25 -6.54
N ASN A 619 14.03 9.02 -6.79
CA ASN A 619 14.84 9.85 -7.69
C ASN A 619 15.14 9.17 -9.03
N GLY A 620 14.94 7.87 -9.12
CA GLY A 620 15.17 7.06 -10.31
C GLY A 620 13.91 6.85 -11.14
N ILE A 621 14.06 6.08 -12.20
CA ILE A 621 12.98 5.64 -13.08
C ILE A 621 12.64 4.21 -12.67
N VAL A 622 11.42 4.02 -12.20
CA VAL A 622 10.96 2.77 -11.62
C VAL A 622 9.97 2.08 -12.56
N TYR A 623 10.18 0.80 -12.79
CA TYR A 623 9.26 -0.03 -13.55
C TYR A 623 8.73 -1.18 -12.70
N PHE A 624 7.47 -1.52 -12.93
CA PHE A 624 6.91 -2.80 -12.55
C PHE A 624 7.03 -3.75 -13.73
N ASP A 625 7.63 -4.92 -13.51
CA ASP A 625 7.88 -5.93 -14.53
C ASP A 625 7.23 -7.25 -14.12
N ILE A 626 6.27 -7.73 -14.90
CA ILE A 626 5.59 -8.99 -14.68
C ILE A 626 6.18 -10.04 -15.61
N ARG A 627 6.69 -11.12 -15.03
CA ARG A 627 7.33 -12.22 -15.74
C ARG A 627 6.59 -13.52 -15.52
N ASP A 628 6.64 -14.39 -16.52
CA ASP A 628 6.21 -15.77 -16.39
C ASP A 628 7.35 -16.58 -15.77
N THR A 629 7.08 -17.28 -14.66
CA THR A 629 8.07 -18.13 -13.98
C THR A 629 8.65 -19.20 -14.90
N SER A 630 7.83 -19.75 -15.81
CA SER A 630 8.25 -20.88 -16.66
C SER A 630 9.19 -20.46 -17.79
N THR A 631 9.00 -19.25 -18.34
CA THR A 631 9.79 -18.75 -19.47
C THR A 631 10.82 -17.69 -19.08
N ALA A 632 10.74 -17.15 -17.86
CA ALA A 632 11.52 -16.03 -17.35
C ALA A 632 11.48 -14.76 -18.25
N LYS A 633 10.46 -14.66 -19.12
CA LYS A 633 10.27 -13.53 -20.03
C LYS A 633 9.30 -12.51 -19.45
N THR A 634 9.57 -11.23 -19.69
CA THR A 634 8.63 -10.15 -19.41
C THR A 634 7.38 -10.30 -20.28
N ILE A 635 6.23 -10.34 -19.62
CA ILE A 635 4.91 -10.35 -20.25
C ILE A 635 4.38 -8.92 -20.32
N LEU A 636 4.39 -8.22 -19.19
CA LEU A 636 3.86 -6.87 -19.04
C LEU A 636 4.84 -5.99 -18.27
N LYS A 637 4.91 -4.72 -18.64
CA LYS A 637 5.75 -3.72 -18.00
C LYS A 637 4.99 -2.40 -17.85
N ALA A 638 5.18 -1.73 -16.73
CA ALA A 638 4.59 -0.42 -16.44
C ALA A 638 5.65 0.52 -15.87
N ASN A 639 5.61 1.79 -16.23
CA ASN A 639 6.41 2.84 -15.61
C ASN A 639 5.65 3.46 -14.44
N TRP A 640 6.25 3.49 -13.25
CA TRP A 640 5.67 4.13 -12.07
C TRP A 640 6.02 5.62 -12.03
N LYS A 641 5.18 6.44 -12.68
CA LYS A 641 5.45 7.88 -12.88
C LYS A 641 5.18 8.74 -11.64
N GLU A 642 4.12 8.45 -10.89
CA GLU A 642 3.63 9.27 -9.78
C GLU A 642 4.02 8.66 -8.42
N MET A 643 5.32 8.44 -8.21
CA MET A 643 5.82 7.92 -6.95
C MET A 643 5.91 9.05 -5.90
N SER A 644 5.32 8.82 -4.72
CA SER A 644 5.45 9.69 -3.56
C SER A 644 5.95 8.90 -2.36
N VAL A 645 7.04 9.36 -1.76
CA VAL A 645 7.65 8.75 -0.57
C VAL A 645 7.52 9.75 0.59
N PRO A 646 6.92 9.37 1.73
CA PRO A 646 6.87 10.24 2.90
C PRO A 646 8.28 10.67 3.34
N THR A 647 8.43 11.95 3.72
CA THR A 647 9.73 12.50 4.14
C THR A 647 10.32 11.81 5.37
N SER A 648 9.48 11.21 6.21
CA SER A 648 9.89 10.36 7.35
C SER A 648 10.61 9.08 6.94
N CYS A 649 10.42 8.62 5.70
CA CYS A 649 11.04 7.41 5.17
C CYS A 649 12.33 7.68 4.39
N LEU A 650 12.62 8.95 4.10
CA LEU A 650 13.84 9.35 3.42
C LEU A 650 14.99 9.52 4.43
N PRO A 651 16.25 9.31 4.01
CA PRO A 651 17.40 9.47 4.89
C PRO A 651 17.50 10.92 5.40
N HIS A 652 17.52 11.07 6.72
CA HIS A 652 17.76 12.36 7.38
C HIS A 652 19.26 12.68 7.38
N TYR A 653 19.69 13.57 6.48
CA TYR A 653 21.01 14.18 6.54
C TYR A 653 20.95 15.40 7.45
N SER A 654 21.55 15.35 8.64
CA SER A 654 21.84 16.57 9.40
C SER A 654 22.84 17.42 8.61
N ASP A 655 22.69 18.75 8.58
CA ASP A 655 23.46 19.70 7.73
C ASP A 655 25.01 19.59 7.75
N ASN A 656 25.59 18.82 8.66
CA ASN A 656 27.04 18.54 8.71
C ASN A 656 27.44 17.11 8.27
N ASN A 657 26.48 16.27 7.92
CA ASN A 657 26.67 14.93 7.39
C ASN A 657 26.13 14.89 5.96
N VAL A 658 26.87 15.51 5.02
CA VAL A 658 26.90 14.95 3.67
C VAL A 658 27.32 13.49 3.87
N PRO A 659 26.57 12.49 3.36
CA PRO A 659 27.01 11.11 3.49
C PRO A 659 28.46 11.07 3.01
N PRO A 660 29.41 10.54 3.81
CA PRO A 660 30.72 10.32 3.28
C PRO A 660 30.49 9.44 2.06
N ILE A 661 31.00 9.85 0.91
CA ILE A 661 31.21 8.96 -0.23
C ILE A 661 32.28 7.96 0.27
N ASN A 662 31.90 7.07 1.18
CA ASN A 662 32.75 6.07 1.79
C ASN A 662 32.65 4.84 0.91
N PHE A 663 33.59 4.78 -0.04
CA PHE A 663 33.99 3.59 -0.77
C PHE A 663 34.69 2.59 0.16
N ASN A 664 34.04 2.12 1.23
CA ASN A 664 34.43 0.93 1.99
C ASN A 664 33.48 0.70 3.18
N SER A 665 32.63 -0.31 3.09
CA SER A 665 32.25 -1.17 4.22
C SER A 665 31.23 -2.22 3.77
N ASP A 666 31.73 -3.44 3.56
CA ASP A 666 31.12 -4.73 3.86
C ASP A 666 29.62 -4.73 4.23
N THR A 667 28.75 -4.97 3.24
CA THR A 667 27.62 -5.93 3.32
C THR A 667 26.91 -5.94 1.97
N ASN A 668 27.10 -7.00 1.16
CA ASN A 668 26.27 -7.48 0.04
C ASN A 668 25.23 -6.50 -0.58
N THR A 669 25.67 -5.31 -0.98
CA THR A 669 25.04 -4.48 -2.00
C THR A 669 25.94 -4.61 -3.24
N PRO A 670 25.38 -4.64 -4.46
CA PRO A 670 26.23 -4.49 -5.63
C PRO A 670 26.84 -3.09 -5.52
N GLU A 671 28.10 -3.02 -5.09
CA GLU A 671 28.90 -1.81 -5.17
C GLU A 671 28.70 -1.25 -6.58
N GLN A 672 28.36 0.03 -6.68
CA GLN A 672 28.15 0.66 -7.97
C GLN A 672 29.51 0.78 -8.65
N THR A 673 29.97 -0.30 -9.29
CA THR A 673 31.27 -0.40 -9.95
C THR A 673 31.23 0.22 -11.35
N SER A 674 30.04 0.59 -11.85
CA SER A 674 29.86 1.25 -13.14
C SER A 674 30.13 2.76 -13.06
N CYS A 675 30.78 3.31 -14.08
CA CYS A 675 31.07 4.73 -14.19
C CYS A 675 30.13 5.43 -15.18
N TYR A 676 29.66 6.64 -14.85
CA TYR A 676 28.88 7.46 -15.78
C TYR A 676 29.77 8.50 -16.48
N HIS A 677 29.85 8.45 -17.81
CA HIS A 677 30.65 9.37 -18.61
C HIS A 677 30.08 9.54 -20.03
N GLY A 678 29.88 10.79 -20.46
CA GLY A 678 29.42 11.10 -21.81
C GLY A 678 28.05 10.50 -22.14
N GLU A 679 27.08 10.70 -21.24
CA GLU A 679 25.70 10.21 -21.34
C GLU A 679 25.54 8.68 -21.35
N SER A 680 26.60 7.92 -21.08
CA SER A 680 26.56 6.46 -21.01
C SER A 680 27.19 5.93 -19.70
N PHE A 681 26.73 4.78 -19.25
CA PHE A 681 27.35 4.02 -18.17
C PHE A 681 28.29 2.98 -18.75
N HIS A 682 29.44 2.82 -18.08
CA HIS A 682 30.52 1.93 -18.48
C HIS A 682 30.80 0.96 -17.34
N GLU A 683 30.95 -0.32 -17.64
CA GLU A 683 31.22 -1.37 -16.64
C GLU A 683 32.63 -1.26 -16.07
N GLU A 684 32.85 -1.80 -14.87
CA GLU A 684 34.17 -1.85 -14.23
C GLU A 684 35.22 -2.51 -15.13
N GLY A 685 36.37 -1.86 -15.27
CA GLY A 685 37.48 -2.36 -16.08
C GLY A 685 37.34 -2.11 -17.59
N THR A 686 36.22 -1.56 -18.06
CA THR A 686 36.07 -1.18 -19.47
C THR A 686 36.88 0.06 -19.82
N GLN A 687 37.27 0.16 -21.08
CA GLN A 687 37.91 1.34 -21.68
C GLN A 687 37.16 1.76 -22.94
N TRP A 688 37.06 3.06 -23.19
CA TRP A 688 36.31 3.61 -24.33
C TRP A 688 36.88 4.96 -24.78
N VAL A 689 36.61 5.32 -26.03
CA VAL A 689 36.89 6.67 -26.54
C VAL A 689 35.82 7.63 -26.03
N SER A 690 36.23 8.75 -25.45
CA SER A 690 35.34 9.79 -24.95
C SER A 690 34.47 10.36 -26.06
N THR A 691 33.18 10.49 -25.79
CA THR A 691 32.20 11.18 -26.66
C THR A 691 32.13 12.68 -26.37
N VAL A 692 32.59 13.11 -25.19
CA VAL A 692 32.57 14.51 -24.74
C VAL A 692 33.83 15.24 -25.19
N GLU A 693 34.97 14.58 -25.08
CA GLU A 693 36.29 15.10 -25.46
C GLU A 693 36.81 14.28 -26.64
N THR A 694 37.02 14.96 -27.77
CA THR A 694 37.67 14.31 -28.92
C THR A 694 39.08 13.92 -28.52
N CYS A 695 39.60 12.82 -29.08
CA CYS A 695 40.97 12.38 -28.81
C CYS A 695 41.28 11.99 -27.35
N THR A 696 40.28 11.61 -26.55
CA THR A 696 40.49 11.14 -25.17
C THR A 696 40.09 9.67 -25.03
N MET A 697 40.92 8.88 -24.35
CA MET A 697 40.60 7.50 -23.94
C MET A 697 40.29 7.50 -22.45
N CYS A 698 39.18 6.88 -22.08
CA CYS A 698 38.75 6.77 -20.69
C CYS A 698 38.70 5.31 -20.25
N ASN A 699 38.83 5.07 -18.95
CA ASN A 699 38.54 3.80 -18.32
C ASN A 699 37.72 3.95 -17.05
N CYS A 700 36.95 2.92 -16.73
CA CYS A 700 36.20 2.83 -15.47
C CYS A 700 36.97 1.97 -14.48
N ARG A 701 37.25 2.51 -13.29
CA ARG A 701 37.81 1.73 -12.19
C ARG A 701 37.30 2.18 -10.82
N HIS A 702 36.77 1.25 -10.04
CA HIS A 702 36.08 1.44 -8.77
C HIS A 702 35.05 2.59 -8.85
N GLY A 703 34.22 2.59 -9.89
CA GLY A 703 33.20 3.62 -10.11
C GLY A 703 33.76 5.03 -10.42
N ARG A 704 35.07 5.16 -10.69
CA ARG A 704 35.70 6.42 -11.10
C ARG A 704 36.15 6.36 -12.56
N VAL A 705 35.78 7.39 -13.30
CA VAL A 705 36.27 7.61 -14.66
C VAL A 705 37.66 8.24 -14.57
N LYS A 706 38.64 7.65 -15.24
CA LYS A 706 39.90 8.32 -15.55
C LYS A 706 39.99 8.44 -17.07
N CYS A 707 40.31 9.63 -17.55
CA CYS A 707 40.44 9.94 -18.97
C CYS A 707 41.82 10.53 -19.24
N ASP A 708 42.51 10.04 -20.26
CA ASP A 708 43.80 10.56 -20.71
C ASP A 708 43.73 10.91 -22.20
N SER A 709 44.35 12.02 -22.58
CA SER A 709 44.45 12.44 -23.99
C SER A 709 45.33 11.48 -24.79
N VAL A 710 44.89 11.09 -25.98
CA VAL A 710 45.65 10.25 -26.91
C VAL A 710 47.00 10.89 -27.23
N LEU A 711 48.08 10.15 -26.96
CA LEU A 711 49.44 10.56 -27.31
C LEU A 711 49.74 10.21 -28.76
N CYS A 712 49.87 11.23 -29.60
CA CYS A 712 50.22 11.04 -31.01
C CYS A 712 51.73 10.90 -31.20
N PRO A 713 52.19 9.97 -32.07
CA PRO A 713 53.60 9.83 -32.39
C PRO A 713 54.12 11.09 -33.09
N GLN A 714 55.40 11.39 -32.90
CA GLN A 714 56.05 12.48 -33.65
C GLN A 714 56.18 12.08 -35.13
N LEU A 715 55.69 12.94 -36.02
CA LEU A 715 55.79 12.75 -37.47
C LEU A 715 56.99 13.51 -38.02
N HIS A 716 57.77 12.87 -38.89
CA HIS A 716 58.93 13.45 -39.56
C HIS A 716 58.71 13.68 -41.07
N CYS A 717 57.50 14.08 -41.46
CA CYS A 717 57.14 14.34 -42.86
C CYS A 717 56.65 15.78 -43.09
N THR A 718 56.83 16.26 -44.31
CA THR A 718 56.55 17.66 -44.69
C THR A 718 55.05 17.97 -44.80
N ASN A 719 54.19 16.95 -44.97
CA ASN A 719 52.75 17.15 -45.13
C ASN A 719 51.93 16.08 -44.37
N PRO A 720 51.67 16.26 -43.06
CA PRO A 720 50.88 15.34 -42.27
C PRO A 720 49.38 15.51 -42.57
N ILE A 721 48.68 14.40 -42.80
CA ILE A 721 47.25 14.39 -43.12
C ILE A 721 46.47 13.84 -41.92
N LEU A 722 45.54 14.65 -41.39
CA LEU A 722 44.55 14.19 -40.41
C LEU A 722 43.32 13.65 -41.16
N ARG A 723 43.09 12.34 -41.09
CA ARG A 723 41.92 11.71 -41.73
C ARG A 723 40.70 11.87 -40.82
N SER A 724 39.53 12.09 -41.41
CA SER A 724 38.27 12.25 -40.68
C SER A 724 38.00 11.06 -39.74
N GLY A 725 37.81 11.33 -38.45
CA GLY A 725 37.59 10.32 -37.41
C GLY A 725 38.85 9.73 -36.77
N GLN A 726 40.05 10.09 -37.24
CA GLN A 726 41.31 9.72 -36.58
C GLN A 726 41.78 10.83 -35.64
N CYS A 727 42.38 10.44 -34.50
CA CYS A 727 42.94 11.40 -33.57
C CYS A 727 44.31 11.94 -34.01
N CYS A 728 45.15 11.06 -34.55
CA CYS A 728 46.52 11.40 -34.92
C CYS A 728 46.64 11.57 -36.44
N SER A 729 47.42 12.56 -36.86
CA SER A 729 47.78 12.73 -38.26
C SER A 729 48.72 11.61 -38.71
N THR A 730 48.71 11.30 -40.00
CA THR A 730 49.58 10.30 -40.61
C THR A 730 50.31 10.91 -41.79
N CYS A 731 51.53 10.45 -42.05
CA CYS A 731 52.24 10.80 -43.27
C CYS A 731 51.61 10.03 -44.43
N ASP A 732 51.28 10.72 -45.52
CA ASP A 732 50.84 10.03 -46.73
C ASP A 732 52.00 9.17 -47.24
N LYS A 733 51.79 7.86 -47.41
CA LYS A 733 52.83 6.96 -47.92
C LYS A 733 53.11 7.31 -49.37
N CYS A 734 54.05 8.24 -49.61
CA CYS A 734 54.81 8.35 -50.85
C CYS A 734 55.99 9.32 -50.67
N ALA A 735 57.14 8.78 -50.25
CA ALA A 735 58.49 9.18 -50.70
C ALA A 735 59.59 8.40 -49.96
N LEU A 736 59.66 7.07 -50.11
CA LEU A 736 60.93 6.36 -50.00
C LEU A 736 60.97 5.25 -51.04
N ASN A 737 61.90 5.37 -51.97
CA ASN A 737 62.17 4.44 -53.07
C ASN A 737 62.49 3.04 -52.53
N PHE A 738 61.62 2.07 -52.82
CA PHE A 738 62.04 0.68 -53.04
C PHE A 738 61.41 0.21 -54.34
N SER A 739 62.25 0.11 -55.37
CA SER A 739 61.96 -0.54 -56.64
C SER A 739 61.79 -2.05 -56.45
N ASP A 740 60.85 -2.61 -57.21
CA ASP A 740 60.57 -4.03 -57.46
C ASP A 740 59.92 -4.86 -56.34
N ALA A 741 58.60 -5.02 -56.40
CA ALA A 741 58.01 -6.16 -57.13
C ALA A 741 56.47 -6.10 -57.08
N THR A 742 55.89 -6.21 -58.27
CA THR A 742 54.50 -6.45 -58.64
C THR A 742 53.72 -7.40 -57.72
N THR A 743 52.47 -7.06 -57.37
CA THR A 743 51.27 -7.77 -57.87
C THR A 743 49.99 -7.09 -57.37
N GLU A 744 49.06 -6.91 -58.30
CA GLU A 744 47.67 -6.54 -58.05
C GLU A 744 47.01 -7.57 -57.13
N SER A 745 46.38 -7.10 -56.05
CA SER A 745 45.25 -7.81 -55.46
C SER A 745 44.29 -6.82 -54.83
N SER A 746 43.11 -6.70 -55.44
CA SER A 746 41.87 -6.32 -54.75
C SER A 746 41.81 -7.06 -53.40
N GLY A 747 42.01 -6.33 -52.30
CA GLY A 747 42.17 -6.92 -50.98
C GLY A 747 41.38 -6.13 -49.94
N ASN A 748 40.24 -6.70 -49.56
CA ASN A 748 39.55 -6.58 -48.27
C ASN A 748 40.00 -5.44 -47.33
N MET A 749 39.04 -4.58 -46.96
CA MET A 749 39.11 -3.56 -45.90
C MET A 749 39.37 -4.12 -44.47
N SER A 750 39.95 -5.32 -44.34
CA SER A 750 40.17 -6.05 -43.08
C SER A 750 41.64 -6.35 -42.76
N GLN A 751 42.59 -5.76 -43.50
CA GLN A 751 44.02 -5.88 -43.17
C GLN A 751 44.46 -4.75 -42.23
N GLY A 752 44.45 -5.06 -40.93
CA GLY A 752 44.90 -4.19 -39.85
C GLY A 752 44.94 -4.95 -38.52
N CYS A 753 45.46 -4.31 -37.47
CA CYS A 753 45.49 -4.88 -36.13
C CYS A 753 44.32 -4.34 -35.31
N TYR A 754 43.71 -5.18 -34.47
CA TYR A 754 42.72 -4.75 -33.50
C TYR A 754 43.29 -4.85 -32.09
N LEU A 755 43.19 -3.77 -31.32
CA LEU A 755 43.56 -3.74 -29.90
C LEU A 755 42.46 -2.98 -29.14
N ALA A 756 41.90 -3.60 -28.11
CA ALA A 756 40.85 -3.02 -27.27
C ALA A 756 39.64 -2.41 -28.03
N GLY A 757 39.22 -3.04 -29.13
CA GLY A 757 38.10 -2.58 -29.96
C GLY A 757 38.44 -1.47 -30.97
N GLN A 758 39.68 -0.96 -30.98
CA GLN A 758 40.16 -0.02 -31.99
C GLN A 758 40.88 -0.73 -33.14
N HIS A 759 40.70 -0.23 -34.36
CA HIS A 759 41.36 -0.72 -35.57
C HIS A 759 42.56 0.16 -35.93
N TYR A 760 43.71 -0.48 -36.14
CA TYR A 760 44.98 0.15 -36.51
C TYR A 760 45.42 -0.32 -37.89
N ALA A 761 45.75 0.64 -38.76
CA ALA A 761 46.18 0.36 -40.12
C ALA A 761 47.59 -0.26 -40.16
N LEU A 762 47.88 -1.05 -41.21
CA LEU A 762 49.19 -1.66 -41.41
C LEU A 762 50.33 -0.62 -41.48
N GLY A 763 51.26 -0.73 -40.53
CA GLY A 763 52.42 0.16 -40.39
C GLY A 763 52.14 1.45 -39.60
N SER A 764 50.99 1.56 -38.93
CA SER A 764 50.75 2.63 -37.96
C SER A 764 51.49 2.36 -36.65
N THR A 765 51.98 3.41 -36.00
CA THR A 765 52.57 3.39 -34.66
C THR A 765 51.65 4.13 -33.70
N TRP A 766 51.45 3.58 -32.51
CA TRP A 766 50.61 4.19 -31.48
C TRP A 766 51.12 3.78 -30.10
N HIS A 767 50.81 4.58 -29.10
CA HIS A 767 51.00 4.20 -27.70
C HIS A 767 49.79 3.38 -27.25
N PRO A 768 49.94 2.12 -26.78
CA PRO A 768 48.82 1.34 -26.28
C PRO A 768 48.29 1.96 -24.98
N TYR A 769 46.98 1.90 -24.78
CA TYR A 769 46.34 2.33 -23.55
C TYR A 769 46.27 1.17 -22.56
N LEU A 770 46.88 1.34 -21.39
CA LEU A 770 46.99 0.31 -20.35
C LEU A 770 46.41 0.84 -19.02
N PRO A 771 45.12 0.57 -18.72
CA PRO A 771 44.53 0.85 -17.43
C PRO A 771 45.31 0.20 -16.27
N PRO A 772 45.55 0.88 -15.13
CA PRO A 772 45.11 2.24 -14.77
C PRO A 772 46.11 3.34 -15.17
N ASN A 773 47.24 3.00 -15.77
CA ASN A 773 48.39 3.90 -15.92
C ASN A 773 48.24 4.85 -17.13
N GLY A 774 47.34 4.56 -18.06
CA GLY A 774 47.08 5.40 -19.23
C GLY A 774 47.89 4.94 -20.45
N PHE A 775 48.27 5.87 -21.33
CA PHE A 775 49.09 5.56 -22.51
C PHE A 775 50.54 5.23 -22.12
N ASP A 776 51.05 4.09 -22.58
CA ASP A 776 52.44 3.69 -22.34
C ASP A 776 53.38 4.25 -23.42
N THR A 777 54.32 5.11 -22.99
CA THR A 777 55.33 5.72 -23.85
C THR A 777 56.59 4.87 -24.05
N CYS A 778 56.73 3.75 -23.33
CA CYS A 778 57.92 2.90 -23.32
C CYS A 778 57.79 1.63 -24.18
N ALA A 779 56.60 1.33 -24.69
CA ALA A 779 56.28 0.13 -25.49
C ALA A 779 56.69 0.24 -26.96
#